data_AF-A8F6Y8-F1
#
_entry.id   AF-A8F6Y8-F1
#
_cell.length_a   1.000
_cell.length_b   1.000
_cell.length_c   1.000
_cell.angle_alpha   90.00
_cell.angle_beta   90.00
_cell.angle_gamma   90.00
#
_symmetry.space_group_name_H-M   'P 1'
#
loop_
_entity.id
_entity.type
_entity.pdbx_description
1 polymer ?
#
loop_
_entity_poly.entity_id
_entity_poly.type
_entity_poly.pdbx_seq_one_letter_code
_entity_poly.pdbx_strand_id
1 'polypeptide(L)'
;MRRNEFFQLLQERVLFLDGAYGTEFFKRGVNGLIELLNIEDPEEVQKLHREYIEAGSDIILTNTFSANRLKLRAYNLEKDLERININAVKIAKSVSGGKFVFGDISSTGNFISPLGNLDFEEAYEVFKEQASLLIEAGVDGIILETMSDLKELKAAIIAVRDLSHEIPLIAHMTFEADGKTVSGTSIEIFATLMNDLDVDVVGINCSLEPDEMLPVFTKLSELSMKPLCVEPNAGKPILEKGRLSYKTAPKEFAVYMADFIELGANIVGGCCGTGPEHIKVMCKYIGNQKPRKRQVKREQYLSSRTILRPTDTFLVIGERINASGRKKLQTKIQQMDFSQVVELSQLQEQEGCDAIDLNFGIEKLLTHDHFRRAIVELDKRSSLPVSFDIQNLQFLESAMREYAGRGLINSAFAREDHLEERIRLLKKYGGMLIVLAMEKHVPETAQQRFKIAMKAAEILKDHDVDLERVYFDPLVLPAGAKNDYHTTLKAIELMNRAGLKTSIGLSNLSFGLANRESVNAAFLALCIEKGLSAAILNSAEATTMNVLRGALQLKGKEPAKTEQVIEDELVKLIVSGQKEKLMNFVKDSLKEKEPLYISQNMLARAMEQIGTLYSRGIIYLPHLILASETVQPAFDYLNNLLGEAQTKLGKVLLATVQGDIHDIGKRIVATVLKSGGFEVYDVGKDVPAQKILSECERLKPDIVGLSAMMTTTVGQVKEVSDLLKKNNVRVVVIAGGASMNEQLANQFGVLYAKDALKALEICKKIVGKENER
;
A
#
# COMPACT_ATOMS: atom_id res chain seq x y z
N MET A 1 3.24 7.64 29.78
CA MET A 1 4.63 8.07 29.48
C MET A 1 4.59 9.13 28.39
N ARG A 2 5.52 10.09 28.34
CA ARG A 2 5.60 11.04 27.22
C ARG A 2 6.47 10.47 26.10
N ARG A 3 6.10 10.76 24.84
CA ARG A 3 6.82 10.35 23.61
C ARG A 3 8.35 10.45 23.67
N ASN A 4 8.88 11.54 24.23
CA ASN A 4 10.32 11.76 24.34
C ASN A 4 11.02 10.79 25.30
N GLU A 5 10.36 10.42 26.40
CA GLU A 5 10.89 9.45 27.37
C GLU A 5 10.98 8.06 26.73
N PHE A 6 9.97 7.68 25.94
CA PHE A 6 9.98 6.43 25.19
C PHE A 6 11.13 6.40 24.16
N PHE A 7 11.33 7.50 23.42
CA PHE A 7 12.42 7.58 22.45
C PHE A 7 13.81 7.49 23.11
N GLN A 8 14.01 8.12 24.27
CA GLN A 8 15.25 7.97 25.04
C GLN A 8 15.48 6.52 25.46
N LEU A 9 14.43 5.84 25.96
CA LEU A 9 14.52 4.45 26.37
C LEU A 9 14.94 3.53 25.20
N LEU A 10 14.39 3.76 24.00
CA LEU A 10 14.76 3.03 22.78
C LEU A 10 16.21 3.24 22.33
N GLN A 11 16.90 4.27 22.82
CA GLN A 11 18.34 4.47 22.59
C GLN A 11 19.21 3.78 23.65
N GLU A 12 18.67 3.58 24.85
CA GLU A 12 19.39 3.02 25.98
C GLU A 12 19.39 1.49 26.01
N ARG A 13 18.32 0.86 25.53
CA ARG A 13 18.21 -0.60 25.47
C ARG A 13 17.18 -1.07 24.44
N VAL A 14 17.32 -2.31 24.00
CA VAL A 14 16.27 -3.04 23.28
C VAL A 14 15.12 -3.32 24.23
N LEU A 15 13.89 -3.13 23.74
CA LEU A 15 12.66 -3.46 24.47
C LEU A 15 12.07 -4.76 23.94
N PHE A 16 11.48 -5.53 24.85
CA PHE A 16 10.77 -6.76 24.53
C PHE A 16 9.28 -6.53 24.49
N LEU A 17 8.67 -6.83 23.35
CA LEU A 17 7.22 -6.89 23.21
C LEU A 17 6.73 -8.29 23.64
N ASP A 18 5.42 -8.48 23.75
CA ASP A 18 4.82 -9.78 24.04
C ASP A 18 4.69 -10.66 22.79
N GLY A 19 3.92 -11.75 22.93
CA GLY A 19 3.64 -12.71 21.87
C GLY A 19 2.18 -12.65 21.42
N ALA A 20 1.72 -13.67 20.71
CA ALA A 20 0.35 -13.71 20.22
C ALA A 20 -0.71 -13.84 21.33
N TYR A 21 -1.82 -13.10 21.17
CA TYR A 21 -3.04 -13.29 21.99
C TYR A 21 -3.96 -14.32 21.38
N GLY A 22 -4.27 -14.18 20.08
CA GLY A 22 -5.15 -15.09 19.34
C GLY A 22 -4.79 -16.54 19.57
N THR A 23 -3.63 -16.98 19.06
CA THR A 23 -3.20 -18.38 19.12
C THR A 23 -3.10 -18.92 20.54
N GLU A 24 -2.82 -18.07 21.52
CA GLU A 24 -2.75 -18.44 22.93
C GLU A 24 -4.14 -18.70 23.54
N PHE A 25 -5.14 -17.89 23.23
CA PHE A 25 -6.51 -18.17 23.65
C PHE A 25 -7.12 -19.41 22.97
N PHE A 26 -6.81 -19.67 21.69
CA PHE A 26 -7.25 -20.93 21.05
C PHE A 26 -6.62 -22.16 21.70
N LYS A 27 -5.34 -22.10 22.12
CA LYS A 27 -4.71 -23.19 22.90
C LYS A 27 -5.42 -23.44 24.23
N ARG A 28 -6.00 -22.38 24.83
CA ARG A 28 -6.79 -22.41 26.07
C ARG A 28 -8.26 -22.83 25.84
N GLY A 29 -8.65 -23.10 24.59
CA GLY A 29 -9.99 -23.58 24.24
C GLY A 29 -11.03 -22.48 23.96
N VAL A 30 -10.61 -21.22 23.90
CA VAL A 30 -11.47 -20.12 23.44
C VAL A 30 -11.70 -20.25 21.95
N ASN A 31 -12.92 -20.03 21.49
CA ASN A 31 -13.27 -19.98 20.07
C ASN A 31 -13.98 -18.66 19.76
N GLY A 32 -13.83 -18.15 18.53
CA GLY A 32 -14.47 -16.91 18.09
C GLY A 32 -13.61 -15.66 18.29
N LEU A 33 -14.27 -14.51 18.45
CA LEU A 33 -13.64 -13.19 18.58
C LEU A 33 -13.05 -13.02 19.99
N ILE A 34 -11.72 -12.99 20.09
CA ILE A 34 -11.02 -12.98 21.38
C ILE A 34 -11.20 -11.67 22.16
N GLU A 35 -11.52 -10.57 21.48
CA GLU A 35 -11.77 -9.28 22.08
C GLU A 35 -13.04 -9.27 22.97
N LEU A 36 -13.95 -10.23 22.78
CA LEU A 36 -15.10 -10.43 23.68
C LEU A 36 -14.67 -10.91 25.07
N LEU A 37 -13.51 -11.55 25.21
CA LEU A 37 -13.01 -11.97 26.52
C LEU A 37 -12.79 -10.77 27.46
N ASN A 38 -12.54 -9.57 26.91
CA ASN A 38 -12.45 -8.34 27.72
C ASN A 38 -13.76 -8.03 28.48
N ILE A 39 -14.86 -8.64 28.07
CA ILE A 39 -16.18 -8.53 28.67
C ILE A 39 -16.57 -9.82 29.39
N GLU A 40 -16.44 -10.95 28.70
CA GLU A 40 -17.01 -12.23 29.12
C GLU A 40 -16.12 -12.96 30.13
N ASP A 41 -14.81 -12.87 29.96
CA ASP A 41 -13.82 -13.54 30.82
C ASP A 41 -12.54 -12.69 30.96
N PRO A 42 -12.62 -11.55 31.67
CA PRO A 42 -11.49 -10.64 31.83
C PRO A 42 -10.34 -11.26 32.64
N GLU A 43 -10.62 -12.29 33.44
CA GLU A 43 -9.61 -12.96 34.26
C GLU A 43 -8.62 -13.76 33.41
N GLU A 44 -9.10 -14.46 32.36
CA GLU A 44 -8.19 -15.19 31.46
C GLU A 44 -7.31 -14.23 30.63
N VAL A 45 -7.84 -13.05 30.27
CA VAL A 45 -7.05 -11.99 29.62
C VAL A 45 -5.97 -11.44 30.57
N GLN A 46 -6.32 -11.14 31.83
CA GLN A 46 -5.36 -10.72 32.84
C GLN A 46 -4.26 -11.76 33.05
N LYS A 47 -4.63 -13.04 33.07
CA LYS A 47 -3.69 -14.14 33.26
C LYS A 47 -2.66 -14.21 32.13
N LEU A 48 -3.10 -14.13 30.87
CA LEU A 48 -2.18 -14.14 29.73
C LEU A 48 -1.23 -12.93 29.75
N HIS A 49 -1.73 -11.73 30.08
CA HIS A 49 -0.86 -10.55 30.25
C HIS A 49 0.19 -10.78 31.35
N ARG A 50 -0.19 -11.35 32.51
CA ARG A 50 0.77 -11.66 33.59
C ARG A 50 1.83 -12.64 33.12
N GLU A 51 1.44 -13.68 32.38
CA GLU A 51 2.38 -14.67 31.84
C GLU A 51 3.43 -14.01 30.91
N TYR A 52 3.05 -13.04 30.08
CA TYR A 52 4.00 -12.29 29.25
C TYR A 52 4.90 -11.36 30.07
N ILE A 53 4.36 -10.68 31.07
CA ILE A 53 5.15 -9.82 31.98
C ILE A 53 6.17 -10.66 32.76
N GLU A 54 5.75 -11.80 33.29
CA GLU A 54 6.62 -12.75 34.00
C GLU A 54 7.66 -13.40 33.07
N ALA A 55 7.33 -13.57 31.78
CA ALA A 55 8.26 -13.98 30.76
C ALA A 55 9.33 -12.91 30.44
N GLY A 56 9.05 -11.65 30.77
CA GLY A 56 10.01 -10.55 30.67
C GLY A 56 9.66 -9.47 29.66
N SER A 57 8.42 -9.42 29.15
CA SER A 57 7.98 -8.34 28.27
C SER A 57 8.07 -6.97 28.97
N ASP A 58 8.57 -5.98 28.23
CA ASP A 58 8.58 -4.57 28.61
C ASP A 58 7.34 -3.83 28.12
N ILE A 59 6.77 -4.29 27.01
CA ILE A 59 5.55 -3.78 26.38
C ILE A 59 4.58 -4.95 26.25
N ILE A 60 3.34 -4.75 26.70
CA ILE A 60 2.22 -5.65 26.39
C ILE A 60 1.18 -4.94 25.54
N LEU A 61 0.57 -5.67 24.63
CA LEU A 61 -0.48 -5.16 23.74
C LEU A 61 -1.86 -5.38 24.34
N THR A 62 -2.76 -4.42 24.18
CA THR A 62 -4.17 -4.62 24.56
C THR A 62 -4.83 -5.65 23.65
N ASN A 63 -5.74 -6.46 24.19
CA ASN A 63 -6.54 -7.40 23.39
C ASN A 63 -7.61 -6.65 22.55
N THR A 64 -7.18 -5.89 21.54
CA THR A 64 -8.02 -4.96 20.77
C THR A 64 -7.76 -4.95 19.26
N PHE A 65 -6.96 -5.90 18.75
CA PHE A 65 -6.58 -6.04 17.34
C PHE A 65 -7.77 -5.84 16.36
N SER A 66 -8.92 -6.44 16.66
CA SER A 66 -10.14 -6.38 15.84
C SER A 66 -11.23 -5.47 16.42
N ALA A 67 -10.96 -4.72 17.47
CA ALA A 67 -11.94 -3.93 18.21
C ALA A 67 -12.26 -2.57 17.56
N ASN A 68 -12.37 -2.52 16.24
CA ASN A 68 -12.88 -1.35 15.51
C ASN A 68 -14.31 -1.57 15.03
N ARG A 69 -15.04 -0.48 14.80
CA ARG A 69 -16.47 -0.51 14.44
C ARG A 69 -16.78 -1.41 13.24
N LEU A 70 -15.97 -1.39 12.18
CA LEU A 70 -16.23 -2.17 10.97
C LEU A 70 -16.01 -3.67 11.16
N LYS A 71 -14.97 -4.07 11.90
CA LYS A 71 -14.74 -5.48 12.25
C LYS A 71 -15.80 -5.98 13.23
N LEU A 72 -16.16 -5.20 14.25
CA LEU A 72 -17.21 -5.56 15.21
C LEU A 72 -18.60 -5.63 14.56
N ARG A 73 -18.89 -4.79 13.55
CA ARG A 73 -20.12 -4.89 12.73
C ARG A 73 -20.28 -6.25 12.09
N ALA A 74 -19.20 -6.87 11.62
CA ALA A 74 -19.26 -8.20 11.04
C ALA A 74 -19.77 -9.27 12.03
N TYR A 75 -19.63 -9.03 13.34
CA TYR A 75 -20.11 -9.89 14.42
C TYR A 75 -21.38 -9.36 15.11
N ASN A 76 -21.98 -8.26 14.62
CA ASN A 76 -23.11 -7.55 15.27
C ASN A 76 -22.79 -7.01 16.68
N LEU A 77 -21.54 -6.60 16.91
CA LEU A 77 -21.02 -6.15 18.21
C LEU A 77 -20.64 -4.67 18.25
N GLU A 78 -21.13 -3.85 17.31
CA GLU A 78 -20.80 -2.41 17.26
C GLU A 78 -21.15 -1.68 18.57
N LYS A 79 -22.26 -2.08 19.20
CA LYS A 79 -22.71 -1.52 20.49
C LYS A 79 -21.73 -1.78 21.65
N ASP A 80 -20.86 -2.78 21.52
CA ASP A 80 -19.90 -3.17 22.53
C ASP A 80 -18.50 -2.57 22.27
N LEU A 81 -18.33 -1.76 21.21
CA LEU A 81 -17.06 -1.14 20.82
C LEU A 81 -16.36 -0.42 21.98
N GLU A 82 -17.06 0.50 22.63
CA GLU A 82 -16.53 1.27 23.77
C GLU A 82 -16.15 0.34 24.92
N ARG A 83 -17.05 -0.59 25.27
CA ARG A 83 -16.88 -1.50 26.39
C ARG A 83 -15.69 -2.44 26.19
N ILE A 84 -15.52 -2.99 24.98
CA ILE A 84 -14.41 -3.88 24.62
C ILE A 84 -13.09 -3.13 24.77
N ASN A 85 -12.94 -1.96 24.12
CA ASN A 85 -11.66 -1.23 24.11
C ASN A 85 -11.29 -0.71 25.51
N ILE A 86 -12.23 -0.07 26.22
CA ILE A 86 -11.96 0.47 27.56
C ILE A 86 -11.61 -0.65 28.55
N ASN A 87 -12.32 -1.79 28.50
CA ASN A 87 -12.03 -2.90 29.39
C ASN A 87 -10.66 -3.52 29.09
N ALA A 88 -10.29 -3.68 27.81
CA ALA A 88 -8.98 -4.21 27.44
C ALA A 88 -7.83 -3.39 28.04
N VAL A 89 -7.92 -2.06 27.97
CA VAL A 89 -6.93 -1.17 28.58
C VAL A 89 -6.90 -1.31 30.10
N LYS A 90 -8.07 -1.31 30.77
CA LYS A 90 -8.17 -1.49 32.23
C LYS A 90 -7.56 -2.81 32.69
N ILE A 91 -7.86 -3.89 31.97
CA ILE A 91 -7.33 -5.23 32.21
C ILE A 91 -5.81 -5.22 32.11
N ALA A 92 -5.24 -4.79 30.97
CA ALA A 92 -3.80 -4.74 30.77
C ALA A 92 -3.12 -3.86 31.84
N LYS A 93 -3.66 -2.67 32.13
CA LYS A 93 -3.12 -1.76 33.14
C LYS A 93 -3.11 -2.35 34.55
N SER A 94 -4.17 -3.06 34.94
CA SER A 94 -4.31 -3.67 36.27
C SER A 94 -3.22 -4.69 36.60
N VAL A 95 -2.62 -5.31 35.59
CA VAL A 95 -1.59 -6.34 35.74
C VAL A 95 -0.22 -5.91 35.21
N SER A 96 -0.14 -4.77 34.53
CA SER A 96 1.08 -4.25 33.88
C SER A 96 2.31 -4.18 34.80
N GLY A 97 2.12 -3.96 36.11
CA GLY A 97 3.24 -3.88 37.06
C GLY A 97 4.27 -2.80 36.72
N GLY A 98 3.86 -1.73 36.04
CA GLY A 98 4.75 -0.65 35.57
C GLY A 98 5.39 -0.90 34.20
N LYS A 99 5.09 -2.02 33.54
CA LYS A 99 5.38 -2.24 32.11
C LYS A 99 4.46 -1.39 31.22
N PHE A 100 4.86 -1.17 29.98
CA PHE A 100 4.08 -0.36 29.05
C PHE A 100 2.89 -1.14 28.50
N VAL A 101 1.76 -0.46 28.38
CA VAL A 101 0.55 -0.99 27.75
C VAL A 101 0.31 -0.23 26.47
N PHE A 102 0.45 -0.89 25.32
CA PHE A 102 0.21 -0.29 24.01
C PHE A 102 -1.17 -0.70 23.49
N GLY A 103 -1.92 0.29 23.02
CA GLY A 103 -3.20 0.07 22.35
C GLY A 103 -2.96 -0.54 20.97
N ASP A 104 -3.38 -1.78 20.77
CA ASP A 104 -3.24 -2.50 19.50
C ASP A 104 -4.46 -2.27 18.59
N ILE A 105 -4.18 -1.77 17.39
CA ILE A 105 -5.15 -1.46 16.34
C ILE A 105 -4.68 -2.12 15.04
N SER A 106 -5.50 -3.00 14.47
CA SER A 106 -5.28 -3.53 13.12
C SER A 106 -6.21 -2.92 12.08
N SER A 107 -6.06 -3.34 10.83
CA SER A 107 -6.87 -2.92 9.68
C SER A 107 -8.38 -2.97 9.94
N THR A 108 -9.14 -2.23 9.15
CA THR A 108 -10.60 -2.27 9.13
C THR A 108 -11.17 -3.56 8.55
N GLY A 109 -10.31 -4.42 7.96
CA GLY A 109 -10.71 -5.60 7.20
C GLY A 109 -11.28 -5.30 5.81
N ASN A 110 -11.26 -4.03 5.38
CA ASN A 110 -11.75 -3.59 4.07
C ASN A 110 -10.68 -2.75 3.38
N PHE A 111 -10.52 -2.94 2.07
CA PHE A 111 -9.66 -2.06 1.30
C PHE A 111 -10.30 -0.68 1.08
N ILE A 112 -9.48 0.35 1.23
CA ILE A 112 -9.83 1.72 0.86
C ILE A 112 -9.88 1.82 -0.68
N SER A 113 -10.80 2.65 -1.17
CA SER A 113 -10.90 3.00 -2.59
C SER A 113 -9.54 3.47 -3.12
N PRO A 114 -9.08 2.97 -4.29
CA PRO A 114 -9.86 2.18 -5.25
C PRO A 114 -9.78 0.65 -5.11
N LEU A 115 -8.97 0.11 -4.20
CA LEU A 115 -8.80 -1.34 -4.07
C LEU A 115 -10.05 -2.01 -3.47
N GLY A 116 -10.84 -1.25 -2.73
CA GLY A 116 -12.15 -1.66 -2.24
C GLY A 116 -13.16 -0.52 -2.26
N ASN A 117 -14.19 -0.64 -1.44
CA ASN A 117 -15.32 0.29 -1.43
C ASN A 117 -15.29 1.24 -0.21
N LEU A 118 -14.33 1.07 0.71
CA LEU A 118 -14.24 1.90 1.89
C LEU A 118 -13.70 3.28 1.51
N ASP A 119 -14.41 4.33 1.91
CA ASP A 119 -13.93 5.70 1.73
C ASP A 119 -12.76 6.00 2.69
N PHE A 120 -11.80 6.82 2.26
CA PHE A 120 -10.70 7.22 3.15
C PHE A 120 -11.22 7.88 4.43
N GLU A 121 -12.27 8.71 4.34
CA GLU A 121 -12.81 9.42 5.49
C GLU A 121 -13.47 8.46 6.47
N GLU A 122 -14.21 7.47 5.97
CA GLU A 122 -14.80 6.45 6.84
C GLU A 122 -13.70 5.63 7.54
N ALA A 123 -12.62 5.26 6.83
CA ALA A 123 -11.49 4.58 7.45
C ALA A 123 -10.83 5.43 8.55
N TYR A 124 -10.57 6.71 8.27
CA TYR A 124 -10.02 7.66 9.24
C TYR A 124 -10.89 7.75 10.49
N GLU A 125 -12.21 7.93 10.34
CA GLU A 125 -13.14 8.03 11.48
C GLU A 125 -13.19 6.72 12.29
N VAL A 126 -13.14 5.55 11.65
CA VAL A 126 -13.09 4.25 12.35
C VAL A 126 -11.83 4.12 13.20
N PHE A 127 -10.66 4.50 12.67
CA PHE A 127 -9.42 4.47 13.43
C PHE A 127 -9.40 5.50 14.54
N LYS A 128 -9.94 6.70 14.29
CA LYS A 128 -10.03 7.77 15.27
C LYS A 128 -10.92 7.39 16.44
N GLU A 129 -12.07 6.79 16.16
CA GLU A 129 -13.01 6.28 17.16
C GLU A 129 -12.32 5.27 18.09
N GLN A 130 -11.65 4.25 17.54
CA GLN A 130 -10.95 3.26 18.36
C GLN A 130 -9.76 3.88 19.13
N ALA A 131 -8.93 4.69 18.46
CA ALA A 131 -7.78 5.33 19.08
C ALA A 131 -8.18 6.27 20.23
N SER A 132 -9.27 7.03 20.09
CA SER A 132 -9.78 7.90 21.16
C SER A 132 -10.11 7.11 22.42
N LEU A 133 -10.82 6.00 22.27
CA LEU A 133 -11.19 5.11 23.38
C LEU A 133 -9.96 4.55 24.11
N LEU A 134 -8.94 4.12 23.36
CA LEU A 134 -7.71 3.59 23.94
C LEU A 134 -6.91 4.68 24.67
N ILE A 135 -6.76 5.85 24.04
CA ILE A 135 -6.02 6.99 24.60
C ILE A 135 -6.71 7.51 25.87
N GLU A 136 -8.03 7.69 25.85
CA GLU A 136 -8.82 8.13 27.00
C GLU A 136 -8.78 7.13 28.16
N ALA A 137 -8.74 5.82 27.85
CA ALA A 137 -8.59 4.77 28.86
C ALA A 137 -7.16 4.68 29.43
N GLY A 138 -6.18 5.38 28.83
CA GLY A 138 -4.86 5.63 29.41
C GLY A 138 -3.74 4.72 28.95
N VAL A 139 -3.74 4.23 27.71
CA VAL A 139 -2.59 3.51 27.13
C VAL A 139 -1.30 4.34 27.16
N ASP A 140 -0.14 3.68 27.16
CA ASP A 140 1.18 4.34 27.11
C ASP A 140 1.67 4.62 25.69
N GLY A 141 1.06 3.97 24.69
CA GLY A 141 1.43 4.06 23.28
C GLY A 141 0.33 3.44 22.41
N ILE A 142 0.40 3.65 21.11
CA ILE A 142 -0.43 2.96 20.11
C ILE A 142 0.49 2.19 19.16
N ILE A 143 0.08 0.98 18.80
CA ILE A 143 0.67 0.21 17.72
C ILE A 143 -0.39 -0.03 16.64
N LEU A 144 -0.03 0.27 15.39
CA LEU A 144 -0.83 -0.03 14.22
C LEU A 144 -0.27 -1.30 13.58
N GLU A 145 -0.93 -2.44 13.79
CA GLU A 145 -0.43 -3.76 13.41
C GLU A 145 -1.06 -4.36 12.15
N THR A 146 -0.28 -5.14 11.41
CA THR A 146 -0.76 -5.99 10.30
C THR A 146 -1.51 -5.21 9.21
N MET A 147 -1.08 -3.99 8.92
CA MET A 147 -1.64 -3.22 7.80
C MET A 147 -1.14 -3.78 6.46
N SER A 148 -2.07 -4.07 5.56
CA SER A 148 -1.77 -4.62 4.22
C SER A 148 -1.85 -3.56 3.11
N ASP A 149 -2.34 -2.37 3.45
CA ASP A 149 -2.58 -1.27 2.54
C ASP A 149 -1.96 0.03 3.07
N LEU A 150 -1.09 0.66 2.27
CA LEU A 150 -0.35 1.86 2.68
C LEU A 150 -1.28 3.05 2.94
N LYS A 151 -2.37 3.16 2.18
CA LYS A 151 -3.33 4.26 2.31
C LYS A 151 -4.16 4.11 3.57
N GLU A 152 -4.54 2.89 3.93
CA GLU A 152 -5.19 2.54 5.20
C GLU A 152 -4.29 2.84 6.40
N LEU A 153 -3.02 2.41 6.35
CA LEU A 153 -2.05 2.75 7.40
C LEU A 153 -1.91 4.27 7.56
N LYS A 154 -1.83 5.01 6.44
CA LYS A 154 -1.77 6.48 6.47
C LYS A 154 -3.01 7.08 7.14
N ALA A 155 -4.21 6.57 6.85
CA ALA A 155 -5.45 7.01 7.51
C ALA A 155 -5.39 6.79 9.03
N ALA A 156 -4.94 5.62 9.46
CA ALA A 156 -4.78 5.28 10.87
C ALA A 156 -3.75 6.18 11.59
N ILE A 157 -2.59 6.44 10.96
CA ILE A 157 -1.56 7.35 11.50
C ILE A 157 -2.14 8.75 11.70
N ILE A 158 -2.83 9.29 10.68
CA ILE A 158 -3.42 10.62 10.76
C ILE A 158 -4.50 10.68 11.84
N ALA A 159 -5.32 9.63 11.97
CA ALA A 159 -6.34 9.52 13.01
C ALA A 159 -5.74 9.58 14.42
N VAL A 160 -4.68 8.83 14.69
CA VAL A 160 -3.99 8.86 15.99
C VAL A 160 -3.33 10.22 16.24
N ARG A 161 -2.70 10.81 15.22
CA ARG A 161 -1.99 12.10 15.37
C ARG A 161 -2.90 13.31 15.51
N ASP A 162 -4.08 13.29 14.92
CA ASP A 162 -5.09 14.32 15.15
C ASP A 162 -5.66 14.25 16.59
N LEU A 163 -5.49 13.13 17.30
CA LEU A 163 -5.88 12.98 18.71
C LEU A 163 -4.73 13.32 19.68
N SER A 164 -3.49 12.89 19.38
CA SER A 164 -2.34 13.16 20.25
C SER A 164 -0.99 13.15 19.51
N HIS A 165 -0.22 14.22 19.71
CA HIS A 165 1.18 14.35 19.28
C HIS A 165 2.19 13.80 20.31
N GLU A 166 1.73 13.54 21.55
CA GLU A 166 2.56 13.18 22.71
C GLU A 166 2.57 11.66 23.00
N ILE A 167 1.69 10.89 22.36
CA ILE A 167 1.64 9.44 22.53
C ILE A 167 2.65 8.75 21.60
N PRO A 168 3.50 7.83 22.08
CA PRO A 168 4.28 6.95 21.21
C PRO A 168 3.41 6.24 20.16
N LEU A 169 3.83 6.25 18.90
CA LEU A 169 3.14 5.58 17.79
C LEU A 169 4.09 4.65 17.02
N ILE A 170 3.75 3.38 17.00
CA ILE A 170 4.41 2.34 16.20
C ILE A 170 3.54 2.04 14.98
N ALA A 171 4.14 1.99 13.80
CA ALA A 171 3.44 1.73 12.54
C ALA A 171 4.03 0.52 11.81
N HIS A 172 3.24 -0.56 11.71
CA HIS A 172 3.63 -1.79 11.02
C HIS A 172 2.87 -1.99 9.73
N MET A 173 3.55 -2.62 8.78
CA MET A 173 2.91 -3.31 7.66
C MET A 173 3.34 -4.76 7.64
N THR A 174 2.54 -5.59 6.99
CA THR A 174 2.87 -7.00 6.75
C THR A 174 3.24 -7.21 5.28
N PHE A 175 4.26 -8.02 5.05
CA PHE A 175 4.88 -8.24 3.73
C PHE A 175 4.98 -9.72 3.40
N GLU A 176 4.99 -10.03 2.11
CA GLU A 176 5.36 -11.33 1.58
C GLU A 176 6.89 -11.45 1.48
N ALA A 177 7.40 -12.65 1.21
CA ALA A 177 8.84 -12.94 1.16
C ALA A 177 9.60 -12.17 0.05
N ASP A 178 8.88 -11.60 -0.93
CA ASP A 178 9.46 -10.72 -1.96
C ASP A 178 9.63 -9.26 -1.48
N GLY A 179 9.24 -8.94 -0.24
CA GLY A 179 9.32 -7.62 0.34
C GLY A 179 8.24 -6.66 -0.16
N LYS A 180 7.10 -7.18 -0.63
CA LYS A 180 5.94 -6.39 -1.04
C LYS A 180 4.69 -6.80 -0.28
N THR A 181 3.76 -5.86 -0.14
CA THR A 181 2.43 -6.12 0.42
C THR A 181 1.51 -6.71 -0.66
N VAL A 182 0.37 -7.26 -0.24
CA VAL A 182 -0.68 -7.72 -1.18
C VAL A 182 -1.22 -6.61 -2.10
N SER A 183 -1.13 -5.35 -1.66
CA SER A 183 -1.52 -4.16 -2.44
C SER A 183 -0.41 -3.65 -3.39
N GLY A 184 0.77 -4.27 -3.34
CA GLY A 184 1.91 -3.98 -4.22
C GLY A 184 2.91 -2.94 -3.69
N THR A 185 2.73 -2.48 -2.45
CA THR A 185 3.67 -1.55 -1.80
C THR A 185 4.94 -2.30 -1.40
N SER A 186 6.10 -1.84 -1.87
CA SER A 186 7.40 -2.40 -1.48
C SER A 186 7.89 -1.81 -0.15
N ILE A 187 8.85 -2.49 0.48
CA ILE A 187 9.55 -1.99 1.68
C ILE A 187 10.13 -0.59 1.47
N GLU A 188 10.66 -0.27 0.29
CA GLU A 188 11.19 1.06 0.00
C GLU A 188 10.12 2.14 -0.02
N ILE A 189 8.96 1.86 -0.63
CA ILE A 189 7.82 2.78 -0.66
C ILE A 189 7.32 3.00 0.78
N PHE A 190 7.18 1.93 1.55
CA PHE A 190 6.79 1.98 2.97
C PHE A 190 7.78 2.80 3.80
N ALA A 191 9.07 2.46 3.78
CA ALA A 191 10.11 3.16 4.54
C ALA A 191 10.19 4.64 4.15
N THR A 192 10.12 4.94 2.84
CA THR A 192 10.16 6.32 2.33
C THR A 192 9.02 7.17 2.89
N LEU A 193 7.78 6.66 2.86
CA LEU A 193 6.65 7.41 3.40
C LEU A 193 6.71 7.48 4.94
N MET A 194 7.06 6.38 5.61
CA MET A 194 7.14 6.37 7.08
C MET A 194 8.23 7.28 7.61
N ASN A 195 9.32 7.49 6.89
CA ASN A 195 10.35 8.47 7.23
C ASN A 195 9.80 9.91 7.26
N ASP A 196 8.82 10.22 6.41
CA ASP A 196 8.21 11.55 6.34
C ASP A 196 7.11 11.77 7.39
N LEU A 197 6.27 10.76 7.65
CA LEU A 197 5.10 10.87 8.52
C LEU A 197 5.49 10.97 9.99
N ASP A 198 4.60 11.47 10.84
CA ASP A 198 4.85 11.62 12.29
C ASP A 198 4.73 10.29 13.07
N VAL A 199 5.46 9.24 12.69
CA VAL A 199 5.53 7.95 13.43
C VAL A 199 6.82 7.81 14.22
N ASP A 200 6.82 7.12 15.35
CA ASP A 200 7.99 7.01 16.25
C ASP A 200 8.84 5.77 15.98
N VAL A 201 8.17 4.66 15.65
CA VAL A 201 8.82 3.38 15.35
C VAL A 201 8.16 2.80 14.12
N VAL A 202 8.97 2.19 13.26
CA VAL A 202 8.52 1.55 12.02
C VAL A 202 8.89 0.08 12.09
N GLY A 203 8.00 -0.80 11.64
CA GLY A 203 8.28 -2.22 11.75
C GLY A 203 7.48 -3.11 10.83
N ILE A 204 7.73 -4.40 10.97
CA ILE A 204 7.06 -5.45 10.22
C ILE A 204 6.62 -6.56 11.18
N ASN A 205 5.42 -7.09 10.94
CA ASN A 205 4.86 -8.15 11.74
C ASN A 205 4.09 -9.16 10.88
N CYS A 206 3.91 -10.35 11.43
CA CYS A 206 3.10 -11.43 10.86
C CYS A 206 3.59 -11.91 9.47
N SER A 207 2.77 -12.75 8.81
CA SER A 207 2.94 -13.40 7.51
C SER A 207 4.15 -14.32 7.36
N LEU A 208 5.34 -13.88 7.76
CA LEU A 208 6.61 -14.56 7.56
C LEU A 208 7.13 -15.19 8.85
N GLU A 209 7.81 -16.32 8.69
CA GLU A 209 8.67 -16.92 9.71
C GLU A 209 9.96 -16.08 9.85
N PRO A 210 10.75 -16.24 10.93
CA PRO A 210 11.89 -15.36 11.19
C PRO A 210 12.96 -15.38 10.09
N ASP A 211 13.24 -16.55 9.49
CA ASP A 211 14.22 -16.72 8.40
C ASP A 211 13.77 -16.06 7.09
N GLU A 212 12.49 -16.20 6.74
CA GLU A 212 11.87 -15.53 5.59
C GLU A 212 11.80 -14.00 5.80
N MET A 213 11.65 -13.54 7.04
CA MET A 213 11.53 -12.12 7.39
C MET A 213 12.87 -11.38 7.45
N LEU A 214 13.98 -12.05 7.77
CA LEU A 214 15.33 -11.46 7.82
C LEU A 214 15.72 -10.63 6.59
N PRO A 215 15.61 -11.12 5.33
CA PRO A 215 15.97 -10.32 4.16
C PRO A 215 15.06 -9.10 3.98
N VAL A 216 13.78 -9.22 4.31
CA VAL A 216 12.80 -8.12 4.25
C VAL A 216 13.14 -7.05 5.29
N PHE A 217 13.43 -7.45 6.53
CA PHE A 217 13.84 -6.56 7.61
C PHE A 217 15.18 -5.87 7.34
N THR A 218 16.15 -6.61 6.78
CA THR A 218 17.46 -6.04 6.41
C THR A 218 17.28 -4.82 5.50
N LYS A 219 16.42 -4.94 4.48
CA LYS A 219 16.12 -3.84 3.57
C LYS A 219 15.45 -2.66 4.28
N LEU A 220 14.50 -2.91 5.18
CA LEU A 220 13.89 -1.85 6.00
C LEU A 220 14.94 -1.18 6.88
N SER A 221 15.88 -1.95 7.44
CA SER A 221 16.95 -1.47 8.30
C SER A 221 17.96 -0.57 7.60
N GLU A 222 18.12 -0.72 6.29
CA GLU A 222 18.98 0.16 5.49
C GLU A 222 18.28 1.48 5.14
N LEU A 223 16.95 1.54 5.15
CA LEU A 223 16.18 2.67 4.59
C LEU A 223 15.46 3.51 5.65
N SER A 224 15.06 2.91 6.78
CA SER A 224 14.34 3.62 7.83
C SER A 224 15.27 4.53 8.63
N MET A 225 14.91 5.81 8.74
CA MET A 225 15.57 6.76 9.63
C MET A 225 15.08 6.65 11.08
N LYS A 226 14.11 5.77 11.33
CA LYS A 226 13.40 5.63 12.61
C LYS A 226 13.80 4.36 13.35
N PRO A 227 13.62 4.31 14.68
CA PRO A 227 13.69 3.06 15.43
C PRO A 227 12.86 1.95 14.77
N LEU A 228 13.32 0.71 14.92
CA LEU A 228 12.72 -0.45 14.25
C LEU A 228 12.06 -1.41 15.24
N CYS A 229 10.95 -1.99 14.82
CA CYS A 229 10.26 -3.06 15.53
C CYS A 229 10.02 -4.27 14.62
N VAL A 230 10.03 -5.48 15.18
CA VAL A 230 9.83 -6.72 14.42
C VAL A 230 9.14 -7.80 15.25
N GLU A 231 8.14 -8.45 14.65
CA GLU A 231 7.30 -9.47 15.29
C GLU A 231 6.96 -10.60 14.29
N PRO A 232 7.88 -11.53 14.00
CA PRO A 232 7.62 -12.62 13.08
C PRO A 232 6.70 -13.68 13.70
N ASN A 233 6.14 -14.53 12.84
CA ASN A 233 5.41 -15.73 13.28
C ASN A 233 6.39 -16.79 13.81
N ALA A 234 5.92 -17.69 14.69
CA ALA A 234 6.70 -18.84 15.17
C ALA A 234 6.66 -20.04 14.20
N GLY A 235 6.60 -19.79 12.89
CA GLY A 235 6.45 -20.84 11.89
C GLY A 235 5.09 -20.83 11.18
N LYS A 236 4.94 -21.67 10.17
CA LYS A 236 3.64 -21.98 9.56
C LYS A 236 2.78 -22.83 10.52
N PRO A 237 1.45 -22.63 10.52
CA PRO A 237 0.54 -23.41 11.35
C PRO A 237 0.48 -24.89 10.91
N ILE A 238 0.54 -25.80 11.88
CA ILE A 238 0.42 -27.25 11.68
C ILE A 238 -0.71 -27.76 12.58
N LEU A 239 -1.68 -28.49 12.03
CA LEU A 239 -2.73 -29.14 12.83
C LEU A 239 -2.24 -30.53 13.26
N GLU A 240 -2.05 -30.72 14.56
CA GLU A 240 -1.72 -32.01 15.17
C GLU A 240 -2.78 -32.39 16.19
N LYS A 241 -3.37 -33.59 16.06
CA LYS A 241 -4.40 -34.13 16.97
C LYS A 241 -5.59 -33.16 17.21
N GLY A 242 -5.96 -32.38 16.20
CA GLY A 242 -7.05 -31.40 16.28
C GLY A 242 -6.69 -30.09 16.97
N ARG A 243 -5.41 -29.83 17.27
CA ARG A 243 -4.91 -28.57 17.82
C ARG A 243 -3.88 -27.95 16.87
N LEU A 244 -3.92 -26.63 16.73
CA LEU A 244 -2.92 -25.89 15.98
C LEU A 244 -1.62 -25.75 16.79
N SER A 245 -0.52 -26.07 16.13
CA SER A 245 0.85 -25.97 16.63
C SER A 245 1.70 -25.22 15.62
N TYR A 246 2.85 -24.74 16.06
CA TYR A 246 3.77 -23.92 15.27
C TYR A 246 5.17 -24.51 15.36
N LYS A 247 5.92 -24.44 14.26
CA LYS A 247 7.14 -25.23 14.08
C LYS A 247 8.35 -24.67 14.84
N THR A 248 8.48 -23.35 14.93
CA THR A 248 9.69 -22.71 15.46
C THR A 248 9.74 -22.85 16.98
N ALA A 249 10.77 -23.54 17.47
CA ALA A 249 10.96 -23.74 18.89
C ALA A 249 11.41 -22.44 19.59
N PRO A 250 11.11 -22.23 20.89
CA PRO A 250 11.51 -21.03 21.64
C PRO A 250 12.99 -20.65 21.52
N LYS A 251 13.90 -21.64 21.52
CA LYS A 251 15.34 -21.40 21.39
C LYS A 251 15.74 -20.92 20.00
N GLU A 252 15.16 -21.53 18.97
CA GLU A 252 15.41 -21.15 17.58
C GLU A 252 14.88 -19.74 17.32
N PHE A 253 13.67 -19.43 17.80
CA PHE A 253 13.08 -18.09 17.72
C PHE A 253 14.00 -17.04 18.39
N ALA A 254 14.50 -17.31 19.59
CA ALA A 254 15.39 -16.41 20.31
C ALA A 254 16.71 -16.11 19.57
N VAL A 255 17.25 -17.08 18.81
CA VAL A 255 18.45 -16.88 17.98
C VAL A 255 18.15 -15.87 16.86
N TYR A 256 17.06 -16.06 16.12
CA TYR A 256 16.66 -15.11 15.08
C TYR A 256 16.37 -13.71 15.63
N MET A 257 15.75 -13.61 16.81
CA MET A 257 15.52 -12.32 17.48
C MET A 257 16.83 -11.58 17.78
N ALA A 258 17.90 -12.30 18.12
CA ALA A 258 19.23 -11.70 18.24
C ALA A 258 19.76 -11.20 16.89
N ASP A 259 19.54 -11.92 15.80
CA ASP A 259 19.93 -11.48 14.45
C ASP A 259 19.22 -10.19 14.03
N PHE A 260 17.92 -10.04 14.33
CA PHE A 260 17.21 -8.78 14.08
C PHE A 260 17.77 -7.61 14.90
N ILE A 261 18.21 -7.85 16.14
CA ILE A 261 18.88 -6.82 16.94
C ILE A 261 20.24 -6.46 16.35
N GLU A 262 20.97 -7.43 15.80
CA GLU A 262 22.22 -7.15 15.06
C GLU A 262 21.98 -6.28 13.82
N LEU A 263 20.82 -6.44 13.17
CA LEU A 263 20.34 -5.55 12.10
C LEU A 263 19.80 -4.20 12.61
N GLY A 264 19.73 -4.02 13.93
CA GLY A 264 19.37 -2.75 14.59
C GLY A 264 17.90 -2.61 14.94
N ALA A 265 17.19 -3.71 15.19
CA ALA A 265 15.89 -3.67 15.87
C ALA A 265 16.01 -3.02 17.26
N ASN A 266 15.09 -2.12 17.57
CA ASN A 266 14.95 -1.47 18.88
C ASN A 266 13.91 -2.17 19.75
N ILE A 267 12.90 -2.78 19.12
CA ILE A 267 11.86 -3.55 19.77
C ILE A 267 11.77 -4.91 19.06
N VAL A 268 11.75 -5.98 19.83
CA VAL A 268 11.55 -7.34 19.29
C VAL A 268 10.43 -8.04 20.06
N GLY A 269 9.57 -8.74 19.33
CA GLY A 269 8.42 -9.45 19.86
C GLY A 269 8.05 -10.64 19.00
N GLY A 270 6.84 -11.14 19.17
CA GLY A 270 6.35 -12.27 18.41
C GLY A 270 4.89 -12.11 17.98
N CYS A 271 4.58 -12.55 16.76
CA CYS A 271 3.21 -12.61 16.27
C CYS A 271 2.68 -14.06 16.38
N CYS A 272 1.91 -14.53 15.40
CA CYS A 272 1.18 -15.81 15.49
C CYS A 272 2.09 -16.99 15.82
N GLY A 273 1.68 -17.76 16.85
CA GLY A 273 2.37 -18.95 17.30
C GLY A 273 3.42 -18.73 18.40
N THR A 274 3.79 -17.49 18.67
CA THR A 274 4.66 -17.15 19.81
C THR A 274 3.84 -17.07 21.09
N GLY A 275 4.28 -17.75 22.14
CA GLY A 275 3.63 -17.73 23.46
C GLY A 275 4.59 -17.29 24.57
N PRO A 276 4.15 -17.31 25.85
CA PRO A 276 4.98 -16.88 26.97
C PRO A 276 6.33 -17.60 27.08
N GLU A 277 6.40 -18.89 26.71
CA GLU A 277 7.66 -19.64 26.69
C GLU A 277 8.65 -19.13 25.63
N HIS A 278 8.17 -18.71 24.45
CA HIS A 278 9.02 -18.08 23.43
C HIS A 278 9.60 -16.78 23.95
N ILE A 279 8.74 -15.91 24.51
CA ILE A 279 9.15 -14.63 25.08
C ILE A 279 10.15 -14.83 26.22
N LYS A 280 9.91 -15.79 27.10
CA LYS A 280 10.81 -16.09 28.24
C LYS A 280 12.20 -16.52 27.79
N VAL A 281 12.27 -17.40 26.79
CA VAL A 281 13.54 -17.86 26.23
C VAL A 281 14.24 -16.73 25.48
N MET A 282 13.51 -15.93 24.70
CA MET A 282 14.00 -14.74 24.00
C MET A 282 14.60 -13.73 24.97
N CYS A 283 13.84 -13.25 25.95
CA CYS A 283 14.29 -12.25 26.93
C CYS A 283 15.50 -12.74 27.73
N LYS A 284 15.52 -14.03 28.11
CA LYS A 284 16.65 -14.63 28.83
C LYS A 284 17.90 -14.74 27.96
N TYR A 285 17.75 -15.13 26.70
CA TYR A 285 18.87 -15.30 25.76
C TYR A 285 19.50 -13.98 25.38
N ILE A 286 18.67 -12.98 25.09
CA ILE A 286 19.09 -11.65 24.61
C ILE A 286 19.59 -10.78 25.78
N GLY A 287 18.88 -10.81 26.92
CA GLY A 287 19.19 -9.99 28.08
C GLY A 287 19.08 -8.48 27.81
N ASN A 288 19.63 -7.68 28.73
CA ASN A 288 19.63 -6.24 28.57
C ASN A 288 20.82 -5.79 27.71
N GLN A 289 20.55 -5.29 26.51
CA GLN A 289 21.57 -4.76 25.61
C GLN A 289 21.10 -3.52 24.87
N LYS A 290 22.08 -2.72 24.41
CA LYS A 290 21.84 -1.55 23.56
C LYS A 290 21.49 -1.98 22.14
N PRO A 291 20.57 -1.29 21.45
CA PRO A 291 20.36 -1.51 20.02
C PRO A 291 21.62 -1.19 19.22
N ARG A 292 21.83 -1.91 18.12
CA ARG A 292 22.94 -1.63 17.21
C ARG A 292 22.74 -0.31 16.47
N LYS A 293 23.85 0.39 16.20
CA LYS A 293 23.83 1.55 15.30
C LYS A 293 23.75 1.07 13.86
N ARG A 294 22.76 1.56 13.13
CA ARG A 294 22.53 1.24 11.71
C ARG A 294 23.25 2.23 10.78
N GLN A 295 23.67 1.75 9.62
CA GLN A 295 24.06 2.60 8.51
C GLN A 295 22.85 2.79 7.59
N VAL A 296 22.19 3.94 7.72
CA VAL A 296 20.98 4.25 6.94
C VAL A 296 21.38 4.93 5.63
N LYS A 297 20.91 4.37 4.51
CA LYS A 297 20.98 4.97 3.17
C LYS A 297 20.02 6.15 3.12
N ARG A 298 20.52 7.34 2.79
CA ARG A 298 19.74 8.57 2.66
C ARG A 298 19.25 8.80 1.24
N GLU A 299 18.82 7.73 0.59
CA GLU A 299 18.27 7.82 -0.76
C GLU A 299 16.87 8.44 -0.68
N GLN A 300 16.57 9.34 -1.62
CA GLN A 300 15.28 10.04 -1.66
C GLN A 300 14.48 9.57 -2.86
N TYR A 301 13.21 9.27 -2.64
CA TYR A 301 12.32 8.76 -3.67
C TYR A 301 11.03 9.57 -3.75
N LEU A 302 10.45 9.62 -4.95
CA LEU A 302 9.02 9.81 -5.16
C LEU A 302 8.36 8.43 -5.29
N SER A 303 7.11 8.31 -4.85
CA SER A 303 6.39 7.05 -4.97
C SER A 303 4.89 7.23 -5.16
N SER A 304 4.31 6.38 -6.00
CA SER A 304 2.89 6.00 -5.89
C SER A 304 2.78 4.72 -5.06
N ARG A 305 1.63 4.07 -5.06
CA ARG A 305 1.38 2.84 -4.29
C ARG A 305 2.35 1.72 -4.63
N THR A 306 2.70 1.62 -5.91
CA THR A 306 3.41 0.49 -6.52
C THR A 306 4.66 0.91 -7.30
N ILE A 307 4.79 2.19 -7.64
CA ILE A 307 5.93 2.72 -8.40
C ILE A 307 6.83 3.54 -7.49
N LEU A 308 8.13 3.24 -7.52
CA LEU A 308 9.18 3.99 -6.85
C LEU A 308 10.09 4.67 -7.90
N ARG A 309 10.42 5.94 -7.70
CA ARG A 309 11.32 6.70 -8.56
C ARG A 309 12.37 7.44 -7.75
N PRO A 310 13.66 7.12 -7.93
CA PRO A 310 14.73 7.78 -7.19
C PRO A 310 14.88 9.24 -7.64
N THR A 311 15.41 10.08 -6.76
CA THR A 311 15.54 11.54 -6.98
C THR A 311 16.98 12.04 -6.89
N ASP A 312 17.94 11.12 -6.90
CA ASP A 312 19.36 11.36 -7.12
C ASP A 312 19.71 11.44 -8.62
N THR A 313 18.90 10.80 -9.47
CA THR A 313 18.88 10.97 -10.93
C THR A 313 18.14 12.24 -11.35
N PHE A 314 18.31 12.64 -12.61
CA PHE A 314 17.56 13.77 -13.16
C PHE A 314 16.07 13.41 -13.25
N LEU A 315 15.20 14.20 -12.61
CA LEU A 315 13.78 13.92 -12.53
C LEU A 315 13.01 14.55 -13.70
N VAL A 316 12.39 13.71 -14.54
CA VAL A 316 11.53 14.15 -15.64
C VAL A 316 10.07 14.17 -15.18
N ILE A 317 9.48 15.37 -15.11
CA ILE A 317 8.10 15.56 -14.71
C ILE A 317 7.28 15.94 -15.94
N GLY A 318 6.31 15.10 -16.31
CA GLY A 318 5.48 15.33 -17.50
C GLY A 318 4.43 16.42 -17.28
N GLU A 319 4.44 17.47 -18.11
CA GLU A 319 3.55 18.65 -17.97
C GLU A 319 2.16 18.49 -18.62
N ARG A 320 1.90 17.37 -19.31
CA ARG A 320 0.82 17.31 -20.31
C ARG A 320 -0.57 17.25 -19.68
N ILE A 321 -0.75 16.87 -18.42
CA ILE A 321 -2.06 16.99 -17.75
C ILE A 321 -2.15 18.35 -17.03
N ASN A 322 -2.33 19.36 -17.88
CA ASN A 322 -2.56 20.73 -17.48
C ASN A 322 -3.80 21.28 -18.18
N ALA A 323 -4.86 21.54 -17.41
CA ALA A 323 -6.12 22.07 -17.92
C ALA A 323 -6.11 23.59 -18.11
N SER A 324 -5.11 24.30 -17.59
CA SER A 324 -4.89 25.74 -17.77
C SER A 324 -4.59 26.05 -19.24
N GLY A 325 -5.64 26.31 -20.03
CA GLY A 325 -5.56 26.58 -21.47
C GLY A 325 -6.05 25.43 -22.36
N ARG A 326 -6.40 24.27 -21.79
CA ARG A 326 -6.97 23.13 -22.53
C ARG A 326 -8.46 22.98 -22.24
N LYS A 327 -9.30 23.74 -22.96
CA LYS A 327 -10.76 23.78 -22.76
C LYS A 327 -11.41 22.39 -22.70
N LYS A 328 -11.03 21.47 -23.59
CA LYS A 328 -11.59 20.10 -23.61
C LYS A 328 -11.28 19.32 -22.31
N LEU A 329 -10.04 19.40 -21.83
CA LEU A 329 -9.61 18.73 -20.60
C LEU A 329 -10.30 19.35 -19.37
N GLN A 330 -10.37 20.69 -19.32
CA GLN A 330 -11.08 21.42 -18.27
C GLN A 330 -12.55 21.00 -18.17
N THR A 331 -13.27 20.93 -19.30
CA THR A 331 -14.67 20.52 -19.34
C THR A 331 -14.87 19.08 -18.88
N LYS A 332 -14.00 18.15 -19.31
CA LYS A 332 -14.06 16.76 -18.86
C LYS A 332 -13.84 16.63 -17.35
N ILE A 333 -12.84 17.31 -16.81
CA ILE A 333 -12.59 17.35 -15.36
C ILE A 333 -13.83 17.87 -14.62
N GLN A 334 -14.43 18.99 -15.06
CA GLN A 334 -15.67 19.53 -14.45
C GLN A 334 -16.85 18.55 -14.48
N GLN A 335 -16.86 17.63 -15.46
CA GLN A 335 -17.88 16.59 -15.60
C GLN A 335 -17.52 15.30 -14.83
N MET A 336 -16.47 15.31 -14.00
CA MET A 336 -15.92 14.15 -13.31
C MET A 336 -15.43 13.03 -14.26
N ASP A 337 -15.12 13.37 -15.52
CA ASP A 337 -14.52 12.46 -16.49
C ASP A 337 -12.99 12.62 -16.49
N PHE A 338 -12.32 11.68 -15.82
CA PHE A 338 -10.85 11.64 -15.72
C PHE A 338 -10.19 10.72 -16.75
N SER A 339 -10.94 10.21 -17.74
CA SER A 339 -10.41 9.31 -18.78
C SER A 339 -9.17 9.88 -19.48
N GLN A 340 -9.22 11.16 -19.84
CA GLN A 340 -8.12 11.85 -20.53
C GLN A 340 -6.91 12.10 -19.61
N VAL A 341 -7.14 12.35 -18.31
CA VAL A 341 -6.06 12.50 -17.32
C VAL A 341 -5.27 11.20 -17.24
N VAL A 342 -5.98 10.08 -17.13
CA VAL A 342 -5.41 8.76 -17.03
C VAL A 342 -4.68 8.35 -18.32
N GLU A 343 -5.27 8.60 -19.50
CA GLU A 343 -4.62 8.35 -20.79
C GLU A 343 -3.31 9.12 -20.92
N LEU A 344 -3.32 10.42 -20.59
CA LEU A 344 -2.12 11.25 -20.62
C LEU A 344 -1.06 10.80 -19.60
N SER A 345 -1.46 10.30 -18.43
CA SER A 345 -0.53 9.71 -17.47
C SER A 345 0.23 8.52 -18.10
N GLN A 346 -0.48 7.62 -18.77
CA GLN A 346 0.12 6.42 -19.38
C GLN A 346 1.03 6.75 -20.56
N LEU A 347 0.65 7.73 -21.38
CA LEU A 347 1.50 8.20 -22.49
C LEU A 347 2.81 8.79 -21.96
N GLN A 348 2.74 9.61 -20.91
CA GLN A 348 3.92 10.24 -20.32
C GLN A 348 4.87 9.21 -19.68
N GLU A 349 4.32 8.16 -19.06
CA GLU A 349 5.12 7.03 -18.60
C GLU A 349 5.86 6.32 -19.74
N GLN A 350 5.18 6.04 -20.86
CA GLN A 350 5.80 5.42 -22.04
C GLN A 350 6.86 6.32 -22.70
N GLU A 351 6.70 7.64 -22.57
CA GLU A 351 7.64 8.64 -23.07
C GLU A 351 8.88 8.79 -22.17
N GLY A 352 8.88 8.18 -20.98
CA GLY A 352 10.00 8.14 -20.05
C GLY A 352 9.96 9.21 -18.96
N CYS A 353 8.77 9.65 -18.54
CA CYS A 353 8.61 10.47 -17.34
C CYS A 353 8.80 9.65 -16.06
N ASP A 354 9.33 10.30 -15.03
CA ASP A 354 9.44 9.77 -13.67
C ASP A 354 8.23 10.17 -12.81
N ALA A 355 7.62 11.32 -13.11
CA ALA A 355 6.43 11.81 -12.43
C ALA A 355 5.51 12.53 -13.41
N ILE A 356 4.26 12.74 -13.01
CA ILE A 356 3.27 13.51 -13.78
C ILE A 356 2.85 14.75 -13.02
N ASP A 357 2.89 15.90 -13.67
CA ASP A 357 2.35 17.15 -13.14
C ASP A 357 0.84 17.21 -13.37
N LEU A 358 0.08 17.45 -12.30
CA LEU A 358 -1.37 17.38 -12.28
C LEU A 358 -1.97 18.74 -11.96
N ASN A 359 -2.34 19.47 -13.02
CA ASN A 359 -2.98 20.79 -12.95
C ASN A 359 -4.45 20.72 -13.43
N PHE A 360 -5.37 21.14 -12.55
CA PHE A 360 -6.82 21.08 -12.78
C PHE A 360 -7.41 22.32 -13.45
N GLY A 361 -6.57 23.30 -13.80
CA GLY A 361 -6.97 24.52 -14.47
C GLY A 361 -7.70 25.49 -13.54
N ILE A 362 -8.91 25.89 -13.90
CA ILE A 362 -9.68 26.87 -13.13
C ILE A 362 -10.32 26.21 -11.90
N GLU A 363 -9.58 26.16 -10.79
CA GLU A 363 -9.99 25.49 -9.55
C GLU A 363 -11.29 26.02 -8.94
N LYS A 364 -11.63 27.30 -9.17
CA LYS A 364 -12.89 27.90 -8.69
C LYS A 364 -14.15 27.23 -9.25
N LEU A 365 -14.02 26.44 -10.32
CA LEU A 365 -15.11 25.69 -10.94
C LEU A 365 -15.20 24.25 -10.41
N LEU A 366 -14.34 23.87 -9.46
CA LEU A 366 -14.17 22.51 -8.97
C LEU A 366 -14.49 22.42 -7.47
N THR A 367 -14.54 21.19 -6.98
CA THR A 367 -14.85 20.83 -5.59
C THR A 367 -13.83 19.82 -5.08
N HIS A 368 -13.76 19.60 -3.77
CA HIS A 368 -12.90 18.58 -3.14
C HIS A 368 -12.99 17.20 -3.82
N ASP A 369 -14.19 16.79 -4.21
CA ASP A 369 -14.45 15.50 -4.84
C ASP A 369 -13.75 15.35 -6.21
N HIS A 370 -13.54 16.45 -6.95
CA HIS A 370 -12.79 16.41 -8.20
C HIS A 370 -11.33 16.00 -7.98
N PHE A 371 -10.70 16.58 -6.95
CA PHE A 371 -9.31 16.28 -6.60
C PHE A 371 -9.19 14.86 -6.04
N ARG A 372 -10.09 14.47 -5.14
CA ARG A 372 -10.14 13.11 -4.57
C ARG A 372 -10.29 12.05 -5.67
N ARG A 373 -11.28 12.20 -6.55
CA ARG A 373 -11.56 11.23 -7.62
C ARG A 373 -10.43 11.14 -8.64
N ALA A 374 -9.81 12.25 -9.02
CA ALA A 374 -8.67 12.21 -9.93
C ALA A 374 -7.51 11.35 -9.37
N ILE A 375 -7.20 11.50 -8.08
CA ILE A 375 -6.18 10.69 -7.41
C ILE A 375 -6.59 9.22 -7.33
N VAL A 376 -7.87 8.93 -7.03
CA VAL A 376 -8.40 7.56 -7.03
C VAL A 376 -8.31 6.91 -8.42
N GLU A 377 -8.66 7.63 -9.49
CA GLU A 377 -8.57 7.13 -10.87
C GLU A 377 -7.12 6.89 -11.32
N LEU A 378 -6.18 7.72 -10.86
CA LEU A 378 -4.74 7.53 -11.09
C LEU A 378 -4.17 6.34 -10.29
N ASP A 379 -4.61 6.14 -9.04
CA ASP A 379 -4.21 5.00 -8.19
C ASP A 379 -4.73 3.66 -8.76
N LYS A 380 -5.98 3.63 -9.29
CA LYS A 380 -6.55 2.45 -9.98
C LYS A 380 -5.64 1.85 -11.03
N ARG A 381 -4.90 2.70 -11.73
CA ARG A 381 -4.05 2.32 -12.87
C ARG A 381 -2.58 2.17 -12.51
N SER A 382 -2.23 2.27 -11.22
CA SER A 382 -0.82 2.28 -10.77
C SER A 382 0.01 3.29 -11.54
N SER A 383 -0.46 4.54 -11.62
CA SER A 383 0.26 5.61 -12.32
C SER A 383 1.59 5.99 -11.66
N LEU A 384 2.41 6.71 -12.42
CA LEU A 384 3.62 7.39 -11.94
C LEU A 384 3.35 8.27 -10.71
N PRO A 385 4.38 8.55 -9.90
CA PRO A 385 4.30 9.56 -8.86
C PRO A 385 3.71 10.91 -9.33
N VAL A 386 2.95 11.58 -8.47
CA VAL A 386 2.23 12.81 -8.82
C VAL A 386 2.95 14.04 -8.28
N SER A 387 3.13 15.03 -9.16
CA SER A 387 3.42 16.42 -8.83
C SER A 387 2.09 17.19 -8.77
N PHE A 388 1.69 17.61 -7.57
CA PHE A 388 0.43 18.29 -7.31
C PHE A 388 0.55 19.78 -7.67
N ASP A 389 0.19 20.14 -8.90
CA ASP A 389 0.06 21.55 -9.32
C ASP A 389 -1.32 22.09 -8.94
N ILE A 390 -1.50 22.29 -7.63
CA ILE A 390 -2.77 22.72 -7.00
C ILE A 390 -2.51 23.97 -6.15
N GLN A 391 -3.20 25.05 -6.47
CA GLN A 391 -3.02 26.37 -5.85
C GLN A 391 -3.78 26.50 -4.53
N ASN A 392 -5.03 26.05 -4.49
CA ASN A 392 -5.86 26.10 -3.29
C ASN A 392 -5.38 25.05 -2.26
N LEU A 393 -5.04 25.53 -1.06
CA LEU A 393 -4.50 24.68 0.02
C LEU A 393 -5.46 23.56 0.44
N GLN A 394 -6.77 23.82 0.49
CA GLN A 394 -7.77 22.84 0.92
C GLN A 394 -7.97 21.74 -0.13
N PHE A 395 -7.86 22.08 -1.41
CA PHE A 395 -7.91 21.12 -2.51
C PHE A 395 -6.62 20.29 -2.60
N LEU A 396 -5.46 20.92 -2.35
CA LEU A 396 -4.19 20.22 -2.22
C LEU A 396 -4.24 19.19 -1.08
N GLU A 397 -4.72 19.59 0.09
CA GLU A 397 -4.91 18.70 1.24
C GLU A 397 -5.83 17.52 0.89
N SER A 398 -6.91 17.77 0.14
CA SER A 398 -7.84 16.73 -0.31
C SER A 398 -7.18 15.71 -1.24
N ALA A 399 -6.32 16.16 -2.16
CA ALA A 399 -5.56 15.28 -3.04
C ALA A 399 -4.50 14.47 -2.27
N MET A 400 -3.74 15.12 -1.40
CA MET A 400 -2.69 14.48 -0.59
C MET A 400 -3.26 13.47 0.41
N ARG A 401 -4.45 13.72 0.95
CA ARG A 401 -5.18 12.79 1.81
C ARG A 401 -5.49 11.48 1.07
N GLU A 402 -5.94 11.56 -0.18
CA GLU A 402 -6.23 10.37 -0.99
C GLU A 402 -5.00 9.66 -1.57
N TYR A 403 -3.86 10.35 -1.67
CA TYR A 403 -2.70 9.84 -2.39
C TYR A 403 -1.95 8.71 -1.66
N ALA A 404 -1.82 7.54 -2.27
CA ALA A 404 -1.19 6.37 -1.66
C ALA A 404 0.33 6.30 -1.93
N GLY A 405 1.10 7.28 -1.47
CA GLY A 405 2.56 7.31 -1.69
C GLY A 405 3.18 8.64 -1.27
N ARG A 406 4.39 8.94 -1.78
CA ARG A 406 5.12 10.19 -1.55
C ARG A 406 5.18 11.02 -2.83
N GLY A 407 4.29 12.02 -2.92
CA GLY A 407 4.20 12.92 -4.07
C GLY A 407 5.05 14.18 -3.93
N LEU A 408 4.98 15.06 -4.92
CA LEU A 408 5.68 16.34 -4.98
C LEU A 408 4.67 17.49 -4.93
N ILE A 409 4.77 18.40 -3.96
CA ILE A 409 3.93 19.61 -3.94
C ILE A 409 4.52 20.64 -4.91
N ASN A 410 3.74 21.02 -5.92
CA ASN A 410 4.07 22.06 -6.89
C ASN A 410 3.06 23.22 -6.73
N SER A 411 3.37 24.29 -6.01
CA SER A 411 4.63 24.65 -5.38
C SER A 411 4.35 25.54 -4.16
N ALA A 412 5.40 25.94 -3.46
CA ALA A 412 5.37 27.04 -2.51
C ALA A 412 6.11 28.27 -3.06
N PHE A 413 5.75 29.44 -2.57
CA PHE A 413 6.53 30.66 -2.75
C PHE A 413 7.54 30.68 -1.62
N ALA A 414 8.68 31.32 -1.81
CA ALA A 414 9.70 31.52 -0.77
C ALA A 414 9.28 32.57 0.28
N ARG A 415 7.99 32.57 0.66
CA ARG A 415 7.35 33.43 1.65
C ARG A 415 7.02 32.56 2.87
N GLU A 416 7.33 33.05 4.06
CA GLU A 416 7.29 32.29 5.33
C GLU A 416 5.93 31.63 5.60
N ASP A 417 4.84 32.39 5.60
CA ASP A 417 3.47 31.88 5.74
C ASP A 417 3.10 30.81 4.69
N HIS A 418 3.51 31.01 3.42
CA HIS A 418 3.22 30.06 2.36
C HIS A 418 4.02 28.76 2.55
N LEU A 419 5.28 28.85 2.99
CA LEU A 419 6.11 27.70 3.33
C LEU A 419 5.53 26.95 4.53
N GLU A 420 5.18 27.64 5.61
CA GLU A 420 4.60 27.02 6.82
C GLU A 420 3.33 26.22 6.51
N GLU A 421 2.44 26.75 5.66
CA GLU A 421 1.26 26.04 5.19
C GLU A 421 1.60 24.72 4.49
N ARG A 422 2.63 24.69 3.63
CA ARG A 422 3.04 23.48 2.89
C ARG A 422 3.85 22.54 3.77
N ILE A 423 4.69 23.06 4.67
CA ILE A 423 5.43 22.27 5.66
C ILE A 423 4.45 21.48 6.53
N ARG A 424 3.34 22.10 6.95
CA ARG A 424 2.27 21.41 7.69
C ARG A 424 1.73 20.21 6.92
N LEU A 425 1.45 20.37 5.62
CA LEU A 425 0.99 19.29 4.76
C LEU A 425 2.06 18.21 4.54
N LEU A 426 3.32 18.58 4.36
CA LEU A 426 4.45 17.64 4.24
C LEU A 426 4.62 16.79 5.49
N LYS A 427 4.49 17.37 6.69
CA LYS A 427 4.58 16.64 7.95
C LYS A 427 3.37 15.73 8.18
N LYS A 428 2.18 16.17 7.77
CA LYS A 428 0.92 15.41 7.97
C LYS A 428 0.73 14.27 6.96
N TYR A 429 1.09 14.48 5.70
CA TYR A 429 0.79 13.55 4.59
C TYR A 429 2.01 12.95 3.91
N GLY A 430 3.21 13.45 4.21
CA GLY A 430 4.44 13.11 3.51
C GLY A 430 4.57 13.82 2.16
N GLY A 431 5.76 13.78 1.57
CA GLY A 431 6.01 14.36 0.25
C GLY A 431 7.34 15.11 0.11
N MET A 432 7.52 15.66 -1.07
CA MET A 432 8.59 16.59 -1.43
C MET A 432 8.00 17.95 -1.83
N LEU A 433 8.83 18.97 -1.97
CA LEU A 433 8.38 20.35 -2.25
C LEU A 433 9.17 21.02 -3.37
N ILE A 434 8.47 21.70 -4.28
CA ILE A 434 9.06 22.72 -5.14
C ILE A 434 8.86 24.10 -4.49
N VAL A 435 9.94 24.85 -4.31
CA VAL A 435 9.92 26.25 -3.82
C VAL A 435 10.30 27.19 -4.94
N LEU A 436 9.37 28.04 -5.35
CA LEU A 436 9.62 29.12 -6.29
C LEU A 436 10.48 30.20 -5.63
N ALA A 437 11.59 30.60 -6.27
CA ALA A 437 12.51 31.63 -5.79
C ALA A 437 11.95 33.05 -5.93
N MET A 438 10.75 33.27 -5.39
CA MET A 438 10.04 34.56 -5.34
C MET A 438 9.21 34.67 -4.05
N GLU A 439 9.02 35.91 -3.62
CA GLU A 439 8.10 36.28 -2.52
C GLU A 439 6.83 36.92 -3.11
N LYS A 440 6.71 38.25 -3.10
CA LYS A 440 5.56 38.98 -3.68
C LYS A 440 5.75 39.34 -5.15
N HIS A 441 6.99 39.54 -5.57
CA HIS A 441 7.35 39.96 -6.92
C HIS A 441 8.41 39.02 -7.49
N VAL A 442 8.46 38.94 -8.82
CA VAL A 442 9.47 38.16 -9.53
C VAL A 442 10.82 38.90 -9.44
N PRO A 443 11.88 38.27 -8.90
CA PRO A 443 13.19 38.94 -8.82
C PRO A 443 13.87 39.02 -10.19
N GLU A 444 14.50 40.17 -10.46
CA GLU A 444 15.08 40.50 -11.76
C GLU A 444 16.45 39.86 -11.98
N THR A 445 17.22 39.64 -10.91
CA THR A 445 18.62 39.17 -11.00
C THR A 445 18.82 37.77 -10.41
N ALA A 446 19.82 37.05 -10.92
CA ALA A 446 20.16 35.72 -10.43
C ALA A 446 20.56 35.71 -8.95
N GLN A 447 21.26 36.75 -8.50
CA GLN A 447 21.70 36.91 -7.11
C GLN A 447 20.52 37.11 -6.16
N GLN A 448 19.49 37.86 -6.57
CA GLN A 448 18.28 38.03 -5.77
C GLN A 448 17.53 36.71 -5.65
N ARG A 449 17.35 35.97 -6.76
CA ARG A 449 16.70 34.65 -6.76
C ARG A 449 17.45 33.66 -5.85
N PHE A 450 18.78 33.64 -5.93
CA PHE A 450 19.62 32.82 -5.06
C PHE A 450 19.46 33.20 -3.57
N LYS A 451 19.47 34.49 -3.24
CA LYS A 451 19.28 34.96 -1.85
C LYS A 451 17.91 34.54 -1.29
N ILE A 452 16.86 34.63 -2.11
CA ILE A 452 15.51 34.20 -1.73
C ILE A 452 15.44 32.69 -1.51
N ALA A 453 16.05 31.89 -2.40
CA ALA A 453 16.12 30.44 -2.22
C ALA A 453 16.89 30.04 -0.95
N MET A 454 18.02 30.68 -0.66
CA MET A 454 18.78 30.43 0.58
C MET A 454 17.97 30.78 1.83
N LYS A 455 17.25 31.91 1.84
CA LYS A 455 16.34 32.27 2.93
C LYS A 455 15.26 31.22 3.13
N ALA A 456 14.63 30.74 2.06
CA ALA A 456 13.63 29.67 2.15
C ALA A 456 14.25 28.36 2.66
N ALA A 457 15.47 28.03 2.24
CA ALA A 457 16.20 26.85 2.72
C ALA A 457 16.51 26.90 4.22
N GLU A 458 16.79 28.09 4.77
CA GLU A 458 16.94 28.30 6.21
C GLU A 458 15.60 28.06 6.94
N ILE A 459 14.51 28.67 6.48
CA ILE A 459 13.16 28.48 7.06
C ILE A 459 12.77 26.99 7.07
N LEU A 460 13.04 26.27 5.98
CA LEU A 460 12.74 24.84 5.87
C LEU A 460 13.55 24.01 6.87
N LYS A 461 14.84 24.31 7.05
CA LYS A 461 15.70 23.65 8.05
C LYS A 461 15.24 23.91 9.47
N ASP A 462 14.84 25.15 9.79
CA ASP A 462 14.33 25.52 11.11
C ASP A 462 13.03 24.77 11.47
N HIS A 463 12.34 24.24 10.47
CA HIS A 463 11.16 23.40 10.61
C HIS A 463 11.45 21.89 10.47
N ASP A 464 12.71 21.45 10.55
CA ASP A 464 13.14 20.05 10.40
C ASP A 464 12.78 19.43 9.04
N VAL A 465 12.70 20.23 7.98
CA VAL A 465 12.55 19.73 6.61
C VAL A 465 13.93 19.51 5.99
N ASP A 466 14.23 18.26 5.67
CA ASP A 466 15.44 17.90 4.93
C ASP A 466 15.46 18.55 3.54
N LEU A 467 16.51 19.30 3.21
CA LEU A 467 16.64 19.97 1.92
C LEU A 467 16.80 18.99 0.75
N GLU A 468 17.17 17.73 0.99
CA GLU A 468 17.15 16.73 -0.08
C GLU A 468 15.73 16.44 -0.60
N ARG A 469 14.70 16.83 0.16
CA ARG A 469 13.27 16.77 -0.18
C ARG A 469 12.76 18.00 -0.92
N VAL A 470 13.63 18.95 -1.22
CA VAL A 470 13.22 20.27 -1.74
C VAL A 470 13.94 20.58 -3.04
N TYR A 471 13.17 20.96 -4.05
CA TYR A 471 13.65 21.55 -5.29
C TYR A 471 13.38 23.04 -5.29
N PHE A 472 14.37 23.84 -5.68
CA PHE A 472 14.19 25.28 -5.85
C PHE A 472 13.98 25.63 -7.31
N ASP A 473 12.89 26.33 -7.63
CA ASP A 473 12.63 26.83 -8.98
C ASP A 473 13.22 28.24 -9.15
N PRO A 474 14.26 28.41 -9.98
CA PRO A 474 14.90 29.69 -10.26
C PRO A 474 14.07 30.59 -11.19
N LEU A 475 12.84 30.23 -11.53
CA LEU A 475 11.89 30.92 -12.39
C LEU A 475 12.35 30.99 -13.85
N VAL A 476 11.66 30.27 -14.72
CA VAL A 476 11.76 30.42 -16.17
C VAL A 476 10.72 31.44 -16.63
N LEU A 477 11.15 32.48 -17.34
CA LEU A 477 10.28 33.52 -17.88
C LEU A 477 10.25 33.46 -19.42
N PRO A 478 9.14 33.89 -20.07
CA PRO A 478 9.03 33.84 -21.53
C PRO A 478 10.10 34.67 -22.25
N ALA A 479 10.87 34.03 -23.14
CA ALA A 479 11.87 34.71 -23.96
C ALA A 479 11.23 35.69 -24.97
N GLY A 480 10.03 35.38 -25.44
CA GLY A 480 9.27 36.26 -26.34
C GLY A 480 8.94 37.64 -25.75
N ALA A 481 8.95 37.77 -24.42
CA ALA A 481 8.77 39.03 -23.70
C ALA A 481 10.11 39.77 -23.41
N LYS A 482 11.20 39.41 -24.11
CA LYS A 482 12.56 39.96 -23.95
C LYS A 482 13.17 39.74 -22.56
N ASN A 483 12.75 38.69 -21.85
CA ASN A 483 13.41 38.27 -20.62
C ASN A 483 14.76 37.61 -20.93
N ASP A 484 15.77 37.92 -20.13
CA ASP A 484 17.09 37.31 -20.25
C ASP A 484 17.14 35.92 -19.59
N TYR A 485 17.28 34.87 -20.40
CA TYR A 485 17.38 33.49 -19.94
C TYR A 485 18.70 33.21 -19.19
N HIS A 486 19.74 34.03 -19.37
CA HIS A 486 21.00 33.89 -18.63
C HIS A 486 20.81 34.09 -17.12
N THR A 487 19.81 34.88 -16.71
CA THR A 487 19.43 35.05 -15.30
C THR A 487 19.06 33.71 -14.66
N THR A 488 18.24 32.91 -15.33
CA THR A 488 17.84 31.58 -14.83
C THR A 488 19.04 30.62 -14.83
N LEU A 489 19.84 30.59 -15.88
CA LEU A 489 21.05 29.75 -15.94
C LEU A 489 22.03 30.06 -14.80
N LYS A 490 22.24 31.36 -14.52
CA LYS A 490 23.13 31.79 -13.45
C LYS A 490 22.55 31.46 -12.07
N ALA A 491 21.25 31.57 -11.88
CA ALA A 491 20.59 31.19 -10.64
C ALA A 491 20.72 29.68 -10.37
N ILE A 492 20.53 28.82 -11.39
CA ILE A 492 20.76 27.37 -11.30
C ILE A 492 22.20 27.09 -10.84
N GLU A 493 23.18 27.73 -11.48
CA GLU A 493 24.60 27.55 -11.15
C GLU A 493 24.90 27.92 -9.69
N LEU A 494 24.35 29.04 -9.20
CA LEU A 494 24.53 29.50 -7.82
C LEU A 494 23.87 28.55 -6.81
N MET A 495 22.64 28.13 -7.06
CA MET A 495 21.90 27.19 -6.20
C MET A 495 22.57 25.82 -6.14
N ASN A 496 22.99 25.27 -7.28
CA ASN A 496 23.70 24.00 -7.35
C ASN A 496 25.04 24.04 -6.60
N ARG A 497 25.81 25.13 -6.71
CA ARG A 497 27.05 25.32 -5.93
C ARG A 497 26.82 25.39 -4.42
N ALA A 498 25.64 25.83 -4.00
CA ALA A 498 25.24 25.83 -2.59
C ALA A 498 24.64 24.48 -2.13
N GLY A 499 24.62 23.46 -3.01
CA GLY A 499 24.06 22.14 -2.71
C GLY A 499 22.53 22.06 -2.78
N LEU A 500 21.86 23.06 -3.36
CA LEU A 500 20.40 23.06 -3.53
C LEU A 500 20.02 22.36 -4.84
N LYS A 501 19.10 21.39 -4.78
CA LYS A 501 18.49 20.79 -5.97
C LYS A 501 17.59 21.82 -6.66
N THR A 502 17.56 21.80 -7.99
CA THR A 502 16.77 22.77 -8.77
C THR A 502 15.81 22.07 -9.73
N SER A 503 14.62 22.65 -9.90
CA SER A 503 13.61 22.26 -10.88
C SER A 503 13.21 23.46 -11.72
N ILE A 504 12.71 23.26 -12.95
CA ILE A 504 12.18 24.35 -13.78
C ILE A 504 10.91 23.92 -14.51
N GLY A 505 9.98 24.86 -14.74
CA GLY A 505 8.96 24.77 -15.79
C GLY A 505 9.54 25.12 -17.16
N LEU A 506 9.95 24.11 -17.95
CA LEU A 506 10.71 24.31 -19.20
C LEU A 506 9.91 25.09 -20.24
N SER A 507 8.65 24.72 -20.45
CA SER A 507 7.77 25.29 -21.48
C SER A 507 7.44 26.77 -21.31
N ASN A 508 7.72 27.36 -20.13
CA ASN A 508 7.53 28.78 -19.88
C ASN A 508 8.47 29.64 -20.74
N LEU A 509 9.67 29.14 -21.07
CA LEU A 509 10.64 29.88 -21.87
C LEU A 509 10.11 30.15 -23.29
N SER A 510 9.56 29.10 -23.91
CA SER A 510 9.14 29.12 -25.31
C SER A 510 7.72 29.66 -25.52
N PHE A 511 7.05 30.13 -24.47
CA PHE A 511 5.71 30.70 -24.59
C PHE A 511 5.69 31.87 -25.58
N GLY A 512 4.86 31.76 -26.61
CA GLY A 512 4.73 32.76 -27.68
C GLY A 512 5.76 32.65 -28.82
N LEU A 513 6.63 31.63 -28.84
CA LEU A 513 7.60 31.40 -29.92
C LEU A 513 7.12 30.36 -30.94
N ALA A 514 7.59 30.45 -32.19
CA ALA A 514 7.21 29.53 -33.27
C ALA A 514 7.92 28.16 -33.20
N ASN A 515 9.21 28.12 -32.84
CA ASN A 515 10.01 26.88 -32.76
C ASN A 515 10.24 26.44 -31.30
N ARG A 516 9.15 26.08 -30.60
CA ARG A 516 9.17 25.83 -29.15
C ARG A 516 10.08 24.67 -28.75
N GLU A 517 9.93 23.52 -29.43
CA GLU A 517 10.68 22.29 -29.12
C GLU A 517 12.19 22.50 -29.23
N SER A 518 12.68 23.14 -30.30
CA SER A 518 14.12 23.38 -30.45
C SER A 518 14.67 24.32 -29.38
N VAL A 519 13.89 25.36 -29.01
CA VAL A 519 14.28 26.32 -27.96
C VAL A 519 14.29 25.64 -26.59
N ASN A 520 13.26 24.84 -26.28
CA ASN A 520 13.18 24.05 -25.06
C ASN A 520 14.38 23.10 -24.94
N ALA A 521 14.68 22.33 -25.99
CA ALA A 521 15.80 21.38 -26.01
C ALA A 521 17.16 22.07 -25.78
N ALA A 522 17.42 23.18 -26.50
CA ALA A 522 18.67 23.92 -26.36
C ALA A 522 18.83 24.50 -24.95
N PHE A 523 17.77 25.10 -24.40
CA PHE A 523 17.81 25.66 -23.05
C PHE A 523 17.96 24.57 -21.98
N LEU A 524 17.30 23.43 -22.12
CA LEU A 524 17.41 22.30 -21.21
C LEU A 524 18.86 21.81 -21.11
N ALA A 525 19.55 21.65 -22.24
CA ALA A 525 20.97 21.27 -22.25
C ALA A 525 21.85 22.28 -21.48
N LEU A 526 21.62 23.58 -21.69
CA LEU A 526 22.33 24.65 -20.96
C LEU A 526 22.04 24.59 -19.45
N CYS A 527 20.79 24.33 -19.05
CA CYS A 527 20.42 24.19 -17.64
C CYS A 527 21.07 22.96 -16.98
N ILE A 528 21.08 21.82 -17.66
CA ILE A 528 21.74 20.58 -17.19
C ILE A 528 23.23 20.81 -16.97
N GLU A 529 23.88 21.55 -17.88
CA GLU A 529 25.28 21.92 -17.73
C GLU A 529 25.51 22.75 -16.45
N LYS A 530 24.59 23.67 -16.13
CA LYS A 530 24.64 24.47 -14.88
C LYS A 530 24.26 23.70 -13.61
N GLY A 531 23.78 22.46 -13.72
CA GLY A 531 23.49 21.59 -12.57
C GLY A 531 21.99 21.42 -12.28
N LEU A 532 21.12 21.68 -13.25
CA LEU A 532 19.68 21.39 -13.10
C LEU A 532 19.44 19.92 -12.70
N SER A 533 18.52 19.70 -11.76
CA SER A 533 18.22 18.38 -11.19
C SER A 533 16.88 17.80 -11.64
N ALA A 534 15.92 18.64 -12.00
CA ALA A 534 14.59 18.23 -12.44
C ALA A 534 14.03 19.20 -13.48
N ALA A 535 13.08 18.75 -14.30
CA ALA A 535 12.33 19.64 -15.19
C ALA A 535 10.89 19.15 -15.37
N ILE A 536 9.96 20.10 -15.28
CA ILE A 536 8.59 19.97 -15.76
C ILE A 536 8.60 20.30 -17.26
N LEU A 537 8.34 19.30 -18.11
CA LEU A 537 8.49 19.40 -19.55
C LEU A 537 7.45 18.60 -20.33
N ASN A 538 7.31 18.92 -21.62
CA ASN A 538 6.49 18.16 -22.55
C ASN A 538 7.24 16.92 -23.07
N SER A 539 6.96 15.75 -22.50
CA SER A 539 7.62 14.48 -22.85
C SER A 539 7.35 14.00 -24.27
N ALA A 540 6.34 14.54 -24.96
CA ALA A 540 6.08 14.24 -26.37
C ALA A 540 7.08 14.92 -27.34
N GLU A 541 7.85 15.91 -26.87
CA GLU A 541 8.89 16.57 -27.66
C GLU A 541 10.13 15.66 -27.76
N ALA A 542 10.19 14.86 -28.82
CA ALA A 542 11.25 13.88 -29.04
C ALA A 542 12.65 14.52 -29.07
N THR A 543 12.78 15.72 -29.63
CA THR A 543 14.06 16.45 -29.66
C THR A 543 14.49 16.82 -28.25
N THR A 544 13.57 17.36 -27.45
CA THR A 544 13.81 17.73 -26.04
C THR A 544 14.25 16.50 -25.23
N MET A 545 13.56 15.38 -25.36
CA MET A 545 13.89 14.14 -24.65
C MET A 545 15.22 13.52 -25.10
N ASN A 546 15.52 13.54 -26.41
CA ASN A 546 16.79 13.03 -26.93
C ASN A 546 17.98 13.91 -26.49
N VAL A 547 17.81 15.23 -26.48
CA VAL A 547 18.84 16.16 -25.99
C VAL A 547 19.05 15.98 -24.49
N LEU A 548 18.00 15.78 -23.70
CA LEU A 548 18.11 15.44 -22.28
C LEU A 548 18.98 14.20 -22.07
N ARG A 549 18.66 13.08 -22.76
CA ARG A 549 19.42 11.83 -22.66
C ARG A 549 20.89 12.03 -23.05
N GLY A 550 21.14 12.72 -24.16
CA GLY A 550 22.50 13.02 -24.60
C GLY A 550 23.27 13.89 -23.61
N ALA A 551 22.64 14.92 -23.04
CA ALA A 551 23.26 15.79 -22.04
C ALA A 551 23.59 15.03 -20.74
N LEU A 552 22.70 14.15 -20.27
CA LEU A 552 22.97 13.31 -19.09
C LEU A 552 24.10 12.32 -19.35
N GLN A 553 24.12 11.67 -20.51
CA GLN A 553 25.18 10.75 -20.92
C GLN A 553 26.55 11.44 -20.96
N LEU A 554 26.64 12.66 -21.49
CA LEU A 554 27.87 13.45 -21.50
C LEU A 554 28.38 13.80 -20.08
N LYS A 555 27.48 13.89 -19.09
CA LYS A 555 27.85 14.10 -17.68
C LYS A 555 28.14 12.79 -16.93
N GLY A 556 28.18 11.65 -17.63
CA GLY A 556 28.38 10.33 -17.02
C GLY A 556 27.21 9.90 -16.12
N LYS A 557 26.02 10.48 -16.31
CA LYS A 557 24.80 10.07 -15.61
C LYS A 557 24.02 9.12 -16.53
N GLU A 558 23.70 7.93 -16.03
CA GLU A 558 22.78 7.03 -16.75
C GLU A 558 21.33 7.47 -16.50
N PRO A 559 20.47 7.47 -17.53
CA PRO A 559 19.03 7.59 -17.31
C PRO A 559 18.53 6.39 -16.49
N ALA A 560 17.46 6.60 -15.71
CA ALA A 560 16.84 5.52 -14.95
C ALA A 560 16.48 4.34 -15.88
N LYS A 561 16.79 3.11 -15.46
CA LYS A 561 16.49 1.90 -16.22
C LYS A 561 14.99 1.70 -16.30
N THR A 562 14.47 1.55 -17.52
CA THR A 562 13.06 1.19 -17.75
C THR A 562 12.80 -0.23 -17.25
N GLU A 563 11.72 -0.42 -16.49
CA GLU A 563 11.30 -1.72 -15.94
C GLU A 563 10.87 -2.72 -17.04
N GLN A 564 10.76 -3.99 -16.65
CA GLN A 564 10.41 -5.12 -17.52
C GLN A 564 9.17 -4.83 -18.37
N VAL A 565 9.34 -4.89 -19.69
CA VAL A 565 8.26 -4.67 -20.66
C VAL A 565 7.42 -5.93 -20.78
N ILE A 566 6.10 -5.81 -20.58
CA ILE A 566 5.14 -6.85 -20.95
C ILE A 566 5.16 -6.97 -22.49
N GLU A 567 5.61 -8.11 -23.00
CA GLU A 567 5.78 -8.35 -24.44
C GLU A 567 4.45 -8.60 -25.18
N ASP A 568 3.46 -9.24 -24.53
CA ASP A 568 2.17 -9.55 -25.15
C ASP A 568 1.27 -8.29 -25.21
N GLU A 569 0.91 -7.89 -26.43
CA GLU A 569 0.13 -6.67 -26.70
C GLU A 569 -1.31 -6.75 -26.14
N LEU A 570 -1.93 -7.92 -26.17
CA LEU A 570 -3.29 -8.12 -25.62
C LEU A 570 -3.25 -8.04 -24.10
N VAL A 571 -2.26 -8.67 -23.47
CA VAL A 571 -2.03 -8.53 -22.02
C VAL A 571 -1.77 -7.08 -21.65
N LYS A 572 -0.95 -6.37 -22.42
CA LYS A 572 -0.66 -4.95 -22.19
C LYS A 572 -1.92 -4.09 -22.28
N LEU A 573 -2.78 -4.31 -23.27
CA LEU A 573 -4.07 -3.60 -23.41
C LEU A 573 -4.98 -3.82 -22.20
N ILE A 574 -5.06 -5.06 -21.69
CA ILE A 574 -5.92 -5.42 -20.57
C ILE A 574 -5.36 -4.85 -19.26
N VAL A 575 -4.07 -5.05 -18.96
CA VAL A 575 -3.41 -4.58 -17.72
C VAL A 575 -3.40 -3.06 -17.62
N SER A 576 -3.24 -2.35 -18.74
CA SER A 576 -3.29 -0.89 -18.79
C SER A 576 -4.71 -0.32 -18.78
N GLY A 577 -5.75 -1.17 -18.79
CA GLY A 577 -7.14 -0.74 -18.71
C GLY A 577 -7.70 -0.06 -19.96
N GLN A 578 -7.20 -0.39 -21.15
CA GLN A 578 -7.58 0.24 -22.42
C GLN A 578 -8.86 -0.37 -23.00
N LYS A 579 -10.01 -0.17 -22.32
CA LYS A 579 -11.32 -0.77 -22.65
C LYS A 579 -11.75 -0.58 -24.11
N GLU A 580 -11.67 0.64 -24.63
CA GLU A 580 -12.10 0.94 -26.01
C GLU A 580 -11.23 0.24 -27.06
N LYS A 581 -9.91 0.25 -26.87
CA LYS A 581 -8.99 -0.44 -27.78
C LYS A 581 -9.13 -1.95 -27.70
N LEU A 582 -9.36 -2.51 -26.51
CA LEU A 582 -9.68 -3.93 -26.36
C LEU A 582 -10.98 -4.29 -27.09
N MET A 583 -12.03 -3.47 -26.98
CA MET A 583 -13.28 -3.70 -27.71
C MET A 583 -13.09 -3.65 -29.22
N ASN A 584 -12.26 -2.72 -29.72
CA ASN A 584 -11.92 -2.67 -31.14
C ASN A 584 -11.13 -3.92 -31.57
N PHE A 585 -10.14 -4.35 -30.80
CA PHE A 585 -9.39 -5.59 -31.04
C PHE A 585 -10.31 -6.82 -31.09
N VAL A 586 -11.30 -6.91 -30.21
CA VAL A 586 -12.29 -8.00 -30.21
C VAL A 586 -13.19 -7.94 -31.45
N LYS A 587 -13.70 -6.76 -31.82
CA LYS A 587 -14.52 -6.56 -33.03
C LYS A 587 -13.74 -6.88 -34.31
N ASP A 588 -12.46 -6.53 -34.36
CA ASP A 588 -11.61 -6.86 -35.50
C ASP A 588 -11.30 -8.35 -35.56
N SER A 589 -11.05 -8.99 -34.41
CA SER A 589 -10.82 -10.45 -34.32
C SER A 589 -12.03 -11.27 -34.75
N LEU A 590 -13.25 -10.77 -34.51
CA LEU A 590 -14.51 -11.40 -34.93
C LEU A 590 -14.68 -11.50 -36.46
N LYS A 591 -13.89 -10.76 -37.24
CA LYS A 591 -13.91 -10.88 -38.71
C LYS A 591 -13.33 -12.21 -39.19
N GLU A 592 -12.46 -12.83 -38.40
CA GLU A 592 -11.72 -14.05 -38.79
C GLU A 592 -11.92 -15.23 -37.84
N LYS A 593 -12.40 -14.99 -36.62
CA LYS A 593 -12.49 -16.00 -35.55
C LYS A 593 -13.87 -16.05 -34.92
N GLU A 594 -14.29 -17.26 -34.56
CA GLU A 594 -15.52 -17.52 -33.82
C GLU A 594 -15.52 -16.83 -32.43
N PRO A 595 -16.66 -16.29 -31.95
CA PRO A 595 -16.73 -15.61 -30.65
C PRO A 595 -16.25 -16.49 -29.48
N LEU A 596 -16.55 -17.80 -29.54
CA LEU A 596 -16.12 -18.77 -28.54
C LEU A 596 -14.59 -18.90 -28.50
N TYR A 597 -13.93 -18.88 -29.66
CA TYR A 597 -12.47 -18.95 -29.75
C TYR A 597 -11.83 -17.69 -29.14
N ILE A 598 -12.35 -16.51 -29.44
CA ILE A 598 -11.84 -15.24 -28.90
C ILE A 598 -11.99 -15.23 -27.38
N SER A 599 -13.15 -15.64 -26.87
CA SER A 599 -13.44 -15.73 -25.43
C SER A 599 -12.48 -16.70 -24.72
N GLN A 600 -12.43 -17.97 -25.14
CA GLN A 600 -11.73 -19.04 -24.41
C GLN A 600 -10.23 -19.14 -24.71
N ASN A 601 -9.78 -18.76 -25.91
CA ASN A 601 -8.39 -18.96 -26.33
C ASN A 601 -7.58 -17.67 -26.44
N MET A 602 -8.23 -16.50 -26.50
CA MET A 602 -7.52 -15.21 -26.52
C MET A 602 -7.68 -14.48 -25.19
N LEU A 603 -8.91 -14.07 -24.84
CA LEU A 603 -9.15 -13.30 -23.62
C LEU A 603 -8.87 -14.12 -22.35
N ALA A 604 -9.35 -15.36 -22.26
CA ALA A 604 -9.08 -16.20 -21.09
C ALA A 604 -7.59 -16.58 -20.95
N ARG A 605 -6.86 -16.75 -22.06
CA ARG A 605 -5.40 -16.97 -22.01
C ARG A 605 -4.65 -15.71 -21.59
N ALA A 606 -5.05 -14.53 -22.07
CA ALA A 606 -4.49 -13.28 -21.62
C ALA A 606 -4.72 -13.07 -20.12
N MET A 607 -5.92 -13.37 -19.60
CA MET A 607 -6.20 -13.32 -18.16
C MET A 607 -5.36 -14.33 -17.35
N GLU A 608 -5.08 -15.51 -17.89
CA GLU A 608 -4.19 -16.49 -17.27
C GLU A 608 -2.73 -16.01 -17.21
N GLN A 609 -2.24 -15.38 -18.28
CA GLN A 609 -0.94 -14.72 -18.28
C GLN A 609 -0.89 -13.56 -17.27
N ILE A 610 -1.93 -12.74 -17.19
CA ILE A 610 -2.06 -11.64 -16.21
C ILE A 610 -2.00 -12.18 -14.79
N GLY A 611 -2.75 -13.24 -14.48
CA GLY A 611 -2.62 -13.89 -13.19
C GLY A 611 -1.18 -14.38 -12.94
N THR A 612 -0.49 -14.91 -13.96
CA THR A 612 0.92 -15.36 -13.86
C THR A 612 1.87 -14.19 -13.59
N LEU A 613 1.63 -13.03 -14.20
CA LEU A 613 2.36 -11.81 -13.89
C LEU A 613 2.12 -11.37 -12.43
N TYR A 614 0.89 -11.53 -11.92
CA TYR A 614 0.55 -11.20 -10.53
C TYR A 614 1.25 -12.14 -9.52
N SER A 615 1.23 -13.46 -9.75
CA SER A 615 1.91 -14.41 -8.83
C SER A 615 3.43 -14.30 -8.85
N ARG A 616 4.01 -13.79 -9.94
CA ARG A 616 5.44 -13.46 -10.04
C ARG A 616 5.78 -12.08 -9.47
N GLY A 617 4.80 -11.33 -8.99
CA GLY A 617 5.00 -9.97 -8.47
C GLY A 617 5.42 -8.94 -9.53
N ILE A 618 5.15 -9.22 -10.82
CA ILE A 618 5.40 -8.31 -11.95
C ILE A 618 4.28 -7.27 -12.05
N ILE A 619 3.03 -7.70 -11.84
CA ILE A 619 1.88 -6.81 -11.68
C ILE A 619 1.27 -7.01 -10.28
N TYR A 620 0.41 -6.08 -9.85
CA TYR A 620 -0.13 -6.05 -8.49
C TYR A 620 -1.66 -6.08 -8.44
N LEU A 621 -2.24 -6.16 -7.25
CA LEU A 621 -3.68 -6.21 -7.06
C LEU A 621 -4.46 -5.12 -7.83
N PRO A 622 -4.06 -3.82 -7.83
CA PRO A 622 -4.75 -2.82 -8.66
C PRO A 622 -4.79 -3.18 -10.15
N HIS A 623 -3.70 -3.71 -10.70
CA HIS A 623 -3.63 -4.16 -12.09
C HIS A 623 -4.55 -5.35 -12.37
N LEU A 624 -4.66 -6.29 -11.42
CA LEU A 624 -5.53 -7.46 -11.55
C LEU A 624 -7.02 -7.07 -11.53
N ILE A 625 -7.40 -6.16 -10.63
CA ILE A 625 -8.75 -5.58 -10.56
C ILE A 625 -9.07 -4.85 -11.87
N LEU A 626 -8.17 -3.96 -12.31
CA LEU A 626 -8.32 -3.21 -13.55
C LEU A 626 -8.42 -4.12 -14.78
N ALA A 627 -7.59 -5.17 -14.85
CA ALA A 627 -7.63 -6.16 -15.91
C ALA A 627 -8.99 -6.85 -15.99
N SER A 628 -9.53 -7.28 -14.85
CA SER A 628 -10.87 -7.90 -14.78
C SER A 628 -11.96 -6.92 -15.23
N GLU A 629 -11.94 -5.67 -14.76
CA GLU A 629 -12.91 -4.65 -15.18
C GLU A 629 -12.80 -4.28 -16.66
N THR A 630 -11.62 -4.47 -17.25
CA THR A 630 -11.32 -4.13 -18.64
C THR A 630 -11.78 -5.22 -19.58
N VAL A 631 -11.61 -6.48 -19.20
CA VAL A 631 -12.01 -7.63 -20.00
C VAL A 631 -13.51 -7.95 -19.89
N GLN A 632 -14.16 -7.62 -18.77
CA GLN A 632 -15.56 -7.98 -18.51
C GLN A 632 -16.52 -7.54 -19.63
N PRO A 633 -16.52 -6.27 -20.11
CA PRO A 633 -17.41 -5.86 -21.20
C PRO A 633 -17.16 -6.61 -22.51
N ALA A 634 -15.92 -7.03 -22.77
CA ALA A 634 -15.58 -7.82 -23.95
C ALA A 634 -16.12 -9.25 -23.85
N PHE A 635 -16.04 -9.88 -22.67
CA PHE A 635 -16.71 -11.16 -22.42
C PHE A 635 -18.22 -11.05 -22.55
N ASP A 636 -18.84 -10.03 -21.97
CA ASP A 636 -20.29 -9.82 -22.04
C ASP A 636 -20.74 -9.63 -23.51
N TYR A 637 -19.99 -8.87 -24.30
CA TYR A 637 -20.25 -8.68 -25.72
C TYR A 637 -20.16 -10.00 -26.51
N LEU A 638 -19.10 -10.79 -26.30
CA LEU A 638 -18.92 -12.09 -26.96
C LEU A 638 -20.01 -13.10 -26.55
N ASN A 639 -20.39 -13.12 -25.26
CA ASN A 639 -21.45 -13.99 -24.75
C ASN A 639 -22.82 -13.64 -25.36
N ASN A 640 -23.13 -12.35 -25.52
CA ASN A 640 -24.36 -11.91 -26.16
C ASN A 640 -24.46 -12.36 -27.63
N LEU A 641 -23.33 -12.48 -28.34
CA LEU A 641 -23.28 -12.99 -29.71
C LEU A 641 -23.49 -14.51 -29.80
N LEU A 642 -23.21 -15.25 -28.73
CA LEU A 642 -23.34 -16.72 -28.68
C LEU A 642 -24.77 -17.20 -28.35
N GLY A 643 -25.64 -16.32 -27.83
CA GLY A 643 -27.00 -16.68 -27.39
C GLY A 643 -27.04 -17.42 -26.04
N GLU A 644 -28.24 -17.72 -25.51
CA GLU A 644 -28.47 -18.30 -24.16
C GLU A 644 -27.83 -19.68 -23.89
N ALA A 645 -27.09 -20.27 -24.83
CA ALA A 645 -26.31 -21.47 -24.61
C ALA A 645 -24.98 -21.15 -23.88
N GLN A 646 -25.08 -20.90 -22.57
CA GLN A 646 -23.91 -20.86 -21.68
C GLN A 646 -23.10 -22.16 -21.79
N THR A 647 -21.88 -22.08 -22.28
CA THR A 647 -20.81 -23.01 -21.88
C THR A 647 -19.89 -22.29 -20.90
N LYS A 648 -20.43 -21.96 -19.72
CA LYS A 648 -19.58 -21.63 -18.55
C LYS A 648 -18.77 -22.88 -18.23
N LEU A 649 -17.48 -22.72 -17.86
CA LEU A 649 -16.61 -23.87 -17.61
C LEU A 649 -17.20 -24.75 -16.49
N GLY A 650 -17.62 -24.14 -15.38
CA GLY A 650 -18.30 -24.83 -14.29
C GLY A 650 -18.77 -23.85 -13.22
N LYS A 651 -19.48 -24.36 -12.23
CA LYS A 651 -20.00 -23.64 -11.06
C LYS A 651 -19.06 -23.79 -9.87
N VAL A 652 -18.60 -22.66 -9.34
CA VAL A 652 -17.77 -22.60 -8.15
C VAL A 652 -18.53 -21.86 -7.05
N LEU A 653 -18.70 -22.51 -5.90
CA LEU A 653 -19.18 -21.88 -4.68
C LEU A 653 -17.97 -21.43 -3.86
N LEU A 654 -17.93 -20.17 -3.43
CA LEU A 654 -16.88 -19.62 -2.57
C LEU A 654 -17.45 -19.19 -1.22
N ALA A 655 -16.76 -19.51 -0.13
CA ALA A 655 -17.12 -19.06 1.22
C ALA A 655 -15.87 -18.80 2.07
N THR A 656 -15.89 -17.74 2.90
CA THR A 656 -14.96 -17.67 4.03
C THR A 656 -15.57 -18.44 5.19
N VAL A 657 -14.80 -19.36 5.76
CA VAL A 657 -15.30 -20.28 6.80
C VAL A 657 -15.77 -19.54 8.06
N GLN A 658 -16.59 -20.21 8.87
CA GLN A 658 -17.11 -19.66 10.11
C GLN A 658 -16.00 -19.14 11.03
N GLY A 659 -16.29 -18.04 11.71
CA GLY A 659 -15.37 -17.31 12.57
C GLY A 659 -14.37 -16.43 11.81
N ASP A 660 -14.26 -16.55 10.49
CA ASP A 660 -13.30 -15.80 9.68
C ASP A 660 -14.00 -14.74 8.82
N ILE A 661 -13.67 -13.48 9.10
CA ILE A 661 -14.22 -12.32 8.40
C ILE A 661 -13.29 -11.78 7.32
N HIS A 662 -12.10 -12.38 7.15
CA HIS A 662 -11.13 -11.94 6.15
C HIS A 662 -11.48 -12.56 4.81
N ASP A 663 -12.11 -11.76 3.94
CA ASP A 663 -12.62 -12.23 2.65
C ASP A 663 -11.91 -11.62 1.45
N ILE A 664 -10.84 -10.85 1.69
CA ILE A 664 -10.02 -10.25 0.64
C ILE A 664 -9.52 -11.32 -0.33
N GLY A 665 -8.84 -12.37 0.17
CA GLY A 665 -8.32 -13.45 -0.66
C GLY A 665 -9.42 -14.15 -1.46
N LYS A 666 -10.57 -14.44 -0.82
CA LYS A 666 -11.75 -15.02 -1.48
C LYS A 666 -12.27 -14.12 -2.60
N ARG A 667 -12.37 -12.82 -2.39
CA ARG A 667 -12.84 -11.87 -3.40
C ARG A 667 -11.87 -11.80 -4.58
N ILE A 668 -10.56 -11.87 -4.34
CA ILE A 668 -9.55 -11.96 -5.40
C ILE A 668 -9.76 -13.25 -6.20
N VAL A 669 -9.90 -14.40 -5.53
CA VAL A 669 -10.21 -15.70 -6.17
C VAL A 669 -11.49 -15.63 -6.98
N ALA A 670 -12.55 -15.00 -6.45
CA ALA A 670 -13.82 -14.82 -7.13
C ALA A 670 -13.66 -14.03 -8.43
N THR A 671 -12.93 -12.92 -8.39
CA THR A 671 -12.61 -12.10 -9.56
C THR A 671 -11.81 -12.89 -10.60
N VAL A 672 -10.76 -13.60 -10.17
CA VAL A 672 -9.92 -14.41 -11.06
C VAL A 672 -10.71 -15.55 -11.70
N LEU A 673 -11.52 -16.29 -10.93
CA LEU A 673 -12.34 -17.39 -11.46
C LEU A 673 -13.42 -16.91 -12.43
N LYS A 674 -14.11 -15.80 -12.14
CA LYS A 674 -15.07 -15.17 -13.07
C LYS A 674 -14.38 -14.79 -14.38
N SER A 675 -13.20 -14.16 -14.30
CA SER A 675 -12.40 -13.81 -15.48
C SER A 675 -11.86 -15.03 -16.24
N GLY A 676 -11.73 -16.16 -15.56
CA GLY A 676 -11.35 -17.45 -16.12
C GLY A 676 -12.49 -18.23 -16.78
N GLY A 677 -13.72 -17.71 -16.78
CA GLY A 677 -14.89 -18.33 -17.43
C GLY A 677 -15.77 -19.20 -16.52
N PHE A 678 -15.58 -19.15 -15.20
CA PHE A 678 -16.41 -19.87 -14.22
C PHE A 678 -17.63 -19.08 -13.76
N GLU A 679 -18.70 -19.79 -13.41
CA GLU A 679 -19.80 -19.23 -12.64
C GLU A 679 -19.46 -19.22 -11.15
N VAL A 680 -19.30 -18.04 -10.55
CA VAL A 680 -18.89 -17.94 -9.15
C VAL A 680 -20.04 -17.45 -8.27
N TYR A 681 -20.42 -18.29 -7.30
CA TYR A 681 -21.37 -18.01 -6.25
C TYR A 681 -20.63 -17.74 -4.94
N ASP A 682 -20.49 -16.46 -4.57
CA ASP A 682 -19.87 -16.07 -3.32
C ASP A 682 -20.94 -16.01 -2.20
N VAL A 683 -20.85 -16.93 -1.23
CA VAL A 683 -21.80 -17.07 -0.11
C VAL A 683 -21.51 -16.08 1.02
N GLY A 684 -20.41 -15.34 0.91
CA GLY A 684 -19.97 -14.33 1.88
C GLY A 684 -18.88 -14.83 2.81
N LYS A 685 -18.78 -14.17 3.96
CA LYS A 685 -17.78 -14.41 5.01
C LYS A 685 -18.45 -14.80 6.32
N ASP A 686 -17.67 -15.37 7.24
CA ASP A 686 -18.19 -15.97 8.48
C ASP A 686 -19.37 -16.92 8.19
N VAL A 687 -19.18 -17.85 7.26
CA VAL A 687 -20.27 -18.70 6.78
C VAL A 687 -20.27 -20.02 7.56
N PRO A 688 -21.34 -20.34 8.32
CA PRO A 688 -21.45 -21.61 9.02
C PRO A 688 -21.42 -22.80 8.07
N ALA A 689 -20.81 -23.91 8.51
CA ALA A 689 -20.70 -25.12 7.69
C ALA A 689 -22.07 -25.62 7.18
N GLN A 690 -23.11 -25.51 8.01
CA GLN A 690 -24.47 -25.89 7.64
C GLN A 690 -25.06 -25.03 6.51
N LYS A 691 -24.73 -23.73 6.48
CA LYS A 691 -25.16 -22.83 5.39
C LYS A 691 -24.43 -23.15 4.09
N ILE A 692 -23.14 -23.47 4.16
CA ILE A 692 -22.37 -23.92 3.00
C ILE A 692 -22.99 -25.21 2.44
N LEU A 693 -23.34 -26.18 3.29
CA LEU A 693 -24.04 -27.39 2.88
C LEU A 693 -25.37 -27.08 2.17
N SER A 694 -26.23 -26.25 2.76
CA SER A 694 -27.53 -25.91 2.15
C SER A 694 -27.39 -25.20 0.80
N GLU A 695 -26.37 -24.34 0.67
CA GLU A 695 -26.09 -23.67 -0.61
C GLU A 695 -25.51 -24.65 -1.64
N CYS A 696 -24.70 -25.64 -1.23
CA CYS A 696 -24.22 -26.70 -2.11
C CYS A 696 -25.39 -27.56 -2.63
N GLU A 697 -26.35 -27.92 -1.78
CA GLU A 697 -27.55 -28.68 -2.17
C GLU A 697 -28.44 -27.90 -3.14
N ARG A 698 -28.56 -26.58 -2.93
CA ARG A 698 -29.36 -25.68 -3.77
C ARG A 698 -28.72 -25.38 -5.12
N LEU A 699 -27.43 -25.03 -5.13
CA LEU A 699 -26.71 -24.56 -6.32
C LEU A 699 -26.09 -25.69 -7.14
N LYS A 700 -25.83 -26.84 -6.50
CA LYS A 700 -25.10 -27.98 -7.06
C LYS A 700 -23.81 -27.53 -7.77
N PRO A 701 -22.87 -26.91 -7.05
CA PRO A 701 -21.61 -26.46 -7.63
C PRO A 701 -20.71 -27.65 -7.97
N ASP A 702 -19.88 -27.51 -9.00
CA ASP A 702 -18.85 -28.50 -9.37
C ASP A 702 -17.67 -28.45 -8.39
N ILE A 703 -17.43 -27.27 -7.81
CA ILE A 703 -16.30 -26.99 -6.91
C ILE A 703 -16.75 -26.11 -5.74
N VAL A 704 -16.26 -26.42 -4.53
CA VAL A 704 -16.38 -25.55 -3.36
C VAL A 704 -15.00 -25.02 -2.99
N GLY A 705 -14.81 -23.70 -3.02
CA GLY A 705 -13.63 -23.01 -2.54
C GLY A 705 -13.84 -22.43 -1.14
N LEU A 706 -12.99 -22.78 -0.20
CA LEU A 706 -13.01 -22.32 1.18
C LEU A 706 -11.81 -21.42 1.48
N SER A 707 -12.07 -20.24 2.04
CA SER A 707 -11.03 -19.32 2.50
C SER A 707 -10.94 -19.35 4.03
N ALA A 708 -9.72 -19.55 4.54
CA ALA A 708 -9.39 -19.41 5.96
C ALA A 708 -8.07 -18.64 6.09
N MET A 709 -8.15 -17.37 6.47
CA MET A 709 -6.99 -16.51 6.67
C MET A 709 -6.45 -16.63 8.08
N MET A 710 -7.34 -16.70 9.09
CA MET A 710 -6.93 -16.77 10.47
C MET A 710 -6.49 -18.19 10.83
N THR A 711 -5.41 -18.30 11.61
CA THR A 711 -4.90 -19.59 12.09
C THR A 711 -5.92 -20.29 12.98
N THR A 712 -6.88 -19.53 13.46
CA THR A 712 -7.86 -19.86 14.47
C THR A 712 -9.12 -20.48 13.85
N THR A 713 -9.37 -20.19 12.57
CA THR A 713 -10.54 -20.62 11.80
C THR A 713 -10.18 -21.72 10.80
N VAL A 714 -8.89 -21.97 10.57
CA VAL A 714 -8.42 -22.96 9.58
C VAL A 714 -8.99 -24.36 9.80
N GLY A 715 -9.28 -24.76 11.05
CA GLY A 715 -9.92 -26.03 11.37
C GLY A 715 -11.36 -26.17 10.83
N GLN A 716 -12.06 -25.05 10.60
CA GLN A 716 -13.41 -25.03 10.04
C GLN A 716 -13.45 -25.56 8.60
N VAL A 717 -12.35 -25.49 7.86
CA VAL A 717 -12.23 -26.12 6.54
C VAL A 717 -12.48 -27.63 6.62
N LYS A 718 -11.92 -28.28 7.65
CA LYS A 718 -12.13 -29.71 7.90
C LYS A 718 -13.58 -29.99 8.26
N GLU A 719 -14.19 -29.16 9.10
CA GLU A 719 -15.59 -29.29 9.50
C GLU A 719 -16.53 -29.25 8.29
N VAL A 720 -16.34 -28.29 7.37
CA VAL A 720 -17.11 -28.21 6.13
C VAL A 720 -16.89 -29.44 5.24
N SER A 721 -15.62 -29.85 5.05
CA SER A 721 -15.26 -31.04 4.25
C SER A 721 -15.92 -32.31 4.79
N ASP A 722 -15.85 -32.54 6.10
CA ASP A 722 -16.44 -33.69 6.78
C ASP A 722 -17.97 -33.66 6.71
N LEU A 723 -18.58 -32.48 6.85
CA LEU A 723 -20.03 -32.29 6.78
C LEU A 723 -20.57 -32.57 5.37
N LEU A 724 -19.91 -32.09 4.32
CA LEU A 724 -20.29 -32.37 2.92
C LEU A 724 -20.21 -33.87 2.62
N LYS A 725 -19.14 -34.55 3.07
CA LYS A 725 -18.98 -36.00 2.93
C LYS A 725 -20.08 -36.78 3.66
N LYS A 726 -20.39 -36.39 4.90
CA LYS A 726 -21.43 -37.03 5.72
C LYS A 726 -22.83 -36.96 5.09
N ASN A 727 -23.12 -35.88 4.37
CA ASN A 727 -24.40 -35.67 3.68
C ASN A 727 -24.40 -36.12 2.22
N ASN A 728 -23.40 -36.90 1.78
CA ASN A 728 -23.28 -37.43 0.42
C ASN A 728 -23.23 -36.36 -0.69
N VAL A 729 -22.81 -35.13 -0.38
CA VAL A 729 -22.56 -34.10 -1.39
C VAL A 729 -21.21 -34.36 -2.05
N ARG A 730 -21.23 -34.92 -3.26
CA ARG A 730 -20.01 -35.22 -4.04
C ARG A 730 -19.55 -33.97 -4.77
N VAL A 731 -18.63 -33.23 -4.15
CA VAL A 731 -18.04 -32.01 -4.72
C VAL A 731 -16.56 -31.95 -4.38
N VAL A 732 -15.75 -31.38 -5.28
CA VAL A 732 -14.33 -31.16 -4.99
C VAL A 732 -14.18 -29.91 -4.13
N VAL A 733 -13.51 -30.05 -3.00
CA VAL A 733 -13.23 -28.92 -2.08
C VAL A 733 -11.80 -28.45 -2.29
N ILE A 734 -11.63 -27.14 -2.51
CA ILE A 734 -10.34 -26.44 -2.57
C ILE A 734 -10.30 -25.49 -1.37
N ALA A 735 -9.17 -25.42 -0.67
CA ALA A 735 -8.96 -24.53 0.46
C ALA A 735 -7.73 -23.64 0.26
N GLY A 736 -7.81 -22.40 0.73
CA GLY A 736 -6.73 -21.40 0.67
C GLY A 736 -6.84 -20.35 1.77
N GLY A 737 -5.95 -19.37 1.75
CA GLY A 737 -5.81 -18.34 2.79
C GLY A 737 -4.47 -18.43 3.52
N ALA A 738 -4.05 -17.33 4.18
CA ALA A 738 -2.70 -17.18 4.75
C ALA A 738 -2.32 -18.30 5.74
N SER A 739 -3.31 -18.85 6.44
CA SER A 739 -3.10 -19.93 7.42
C SER A 739 -3.22 -21.34 6.83
N MET A 740 -3.64 -21.47 5.57
CA MET A 740 -3.72 -22.77 4.88
C MET A 740 -2.38 -23.14 4.24
N ASN A 741 -2.06 -24.43 4.24
CA ASN A 741 -0.91 -25.00 3.55
C ASN A 741 -1.23 -26.41 3.02
N GLU A 742 -0.32 -26.96 2.20
CA GLU A 742 -0.49 -28.27 1.55
C GLU A 742 -0.64 -29.42 2.56
N GLN A 743 0.07 -29.35 3.69
CA GLN A 743 -0.02 -30.37 4.75
C GLN A 743 -1.42 -30.38 5.40
N LEU A 744 -1.95 -29.21 5.77
CA LEU A 744 -3.30 -29.06 6.31
C LEU A 744 -4.37 -29.54 5.34
N ALA A 745 -4.26 -29.14 4.07
CA ALA A 745 -5.22 -29.55 3.04
C ALA A 745 -5.27 -31.07 2.88
N ASN A 746 -4.10 -31.73 2.85
CA ASN A 746 -4.01 -33.19 2.80
C ASN A 746 -4.67 -33.84 4.03
N GLN A 747 -4.44 -33.31 5.23
CA GLN A 747 -5.09 -33.81 6.46
C GLN A 747 -6.62 -33.62 6.43
N PHE A 748 -7.12 -32.54 5.82
CA PHE A 748 -8.56 -32.25 5.73
C PHE A 748 -9.23 -32.99 4.56
N GLY A 749 -8.43 -33.66 3.73
CA GLY A 749 -8.88 -34.32 2.52
C GLY A 749 -9.50 -33.34 1.52
N VAL A 750 -8.84 -32.19 1.33
CA VAL A 750 -9.19 -31.12 0.37
C VAL A 750 -7.97 -30.76 -0.47
N LEU A 751 -8.16 -30.06 -1.59
CA LEU A 751 -7.05 -29.55 -2.40
C LEU A 751 -6.57 -28.20 -1.87
N TYR A 752 -5.27 -27.90 -1.99
CA TYR A 752 -4.70 -26.62 -1.58
C TYR A 752 -4.50 -25.68 -2.78
N ALA A 753 -4.99 -24.45 -2.64
CA ALA A 753 -4.63 -23.34 -3.51
C ALA A 753 -3.91 -22.25 -2.70
N LYS A 754 -2.62 -22.07 -2.96
CA LYS A 754 -1.80 -21.04 -2.30
C LYS A 754 -2.18 -19.62 -2.70
N ASP A 755 -2.70 -19.43 -3.91
CA ASP A 755 -3.07 -18.14 -4.48
C ASP A 755 -4.24 -18.32 -5.47
N ALA A 756 -4.77 -17.18 -5.96
CA ALA A 756 -5.93 -17.18 -6.86
C ALA A 756 -5.66 -17.85 -8.22
N LEU A 757 -4.42 -17.84 -8.70
CA LEU A 757 -4.05 -18.56 -9.91
C LEU A 757 -4.08 -20.07 -9.72
N LYS A 758 -3.50 -20.54 -8.61
CA LYS A 758 -3.47 -21.96 -8.31
C LYS A 758 -4.89 -22.50 -8.16
N ALA A 759 -5.78 -21.70 -7.56
CA ALA A 759 -7.21 -21.99 -7.53
C ALA A 759 -7.78 -22.14 -8.95
N LEU A 760 -7.52 -21.19 -9.86
CA LEU A 760 -7.97 -21.25 -11.26
C LEU A 760 -7.42 -22.48 -12.01
N GLU A 761 -6.12 -22.78 -11.86
CA GLU A 761 -5.47 -23.95 -12.47
C GLU A 761 -6.12 -25.27 -12.02
N ILE A 762 -6.37 -25.39 -10.71
CA ILE A 762 -7.03 -26.56 -10.12
C ILE A 762 -8.46 -26.67 -10.63
N CYS A 763 -9.22 -25.56 -10.64
CA CYS A 763 -10.59 -25.56 -11.13
C CYS A 763 -10.70 -26.01 -12.60
N LYS A 764 -9.83 -25.50 -13.49
CA LYS A 764 -9.78 -25.93 -14.90
C LYS A 764 -9.45 -27.41 -15.04
N LYS A 765 -8.53 -27.94 -14.24
CA LYS A 765 -8.16 -29.37 -14.25
C LYS A 765 -9.29 -30.29 -13.80
N ILE A 766 -10.13 -29.84 -12.86
CA ILE A 766 -11.28 -30.63 -12.36
C ILE A 766 -12.34 -30.72 -13.45
N VAL A 767 -12.79 -29.57 -13.96
CA VAL A 767 -13.82 -29.48 -15.00
C VAL A 767 -13.36 -30.09 -16.33
N GLY A 768 -12.09 -29.87 -16.71
CA GLY A 768 -11.53 -30.42 -17.95
C GLY A 768 -11.51 -31.95 -18.00
N LYS A 769 -11.41 -32.62 -16.83
CA LYS A 769 -11.49 -34.08 -16.74
C LYS A 769 -12.92 -34.64 -16.83
N GLU A 770 -13.94 -33.83 -16.61
CA GLU A 770 -15.35 -34.24 -16.77
C GLU A 770 -15.82 -34.13 -18.22
N ASN A 771 -15.22 -33.25 -19.04
CA ASN A 771 -15.52 -33.13 -20.46
C ASN A 771 -14.83 -34.19 -21.35
N GLU A 772 -13.92 -35.00 -20.80
CA GLU A 772 -13.25 -36.13 -21.48
C GLU A 772 -13.86 -37.51 -21.13
N ARG A 773 -14.92 -37.55 -20.30
CA ARG A 773 -15.72 -38.73 -19.97
C ARG A 773 -17.11 -38.62 -20.56
#